data_AF-A0A482U4D1-F1
#
_entry.id   AF-A0A482U4D1-F1
#
_cell.length_a   1.000
_cell.length_b   1.000
_cell.length_c   1.000
_cell.angle_alpha   90.00
_cell.angle_beta   90.00
_cell.angle_gamma   90.00
#
_symmetry.space_group_name_H-M   'P 1'
#
loop_
_entity.id
_entity.type
_entity.pdbx_description
1 polymer ?
#
loop_
_entity_poly.entity_id
_entity_poly.type
_entity_poly.pdbx_seq_one_letter_code
_entity_poly.pdbx_strand_id
1 'polypeptide(L)'
;MSLPKHHLELLAPARDASIAREAILHGADAVYIGGPSFGARHNAENSVADIAELVKFAHLFHARVFVTINTILHDDELEAARTLIHQLYEIGVDALIVQDMGIMELDIPPIEIHASTQTDIRTLERAKFLDRAGFSQLVLARELNLQEIRAIYDEVDSTLEFFIHGALCVAFSGQCNISHAQTGRSANRGDCSQACRLPYTLKDDQGRVVAFEKHLLSMKDNNQSANLSALVDAGVRSFKIEGRYKDVSYVKNITAYYRQRLDGILAERPDLARASSGRADHFFVPDPDKTFHRGSTDYFVTDRKIDIGAFDSPTFTGLAVGEVLKVGKHDLTVQTREPLSNGDGLNVLIKREVVGFRASVVEPLKQFEEDGQPFWQYRVEPNEMPAAMRQVRPNHPLNRNLDHNWQNALLKTSAERRIGVRWLAKLRADELELHVTSEEGAYATATLPGPFGEAKKPEQVPGQIADLLSQLGTTIYHAEEVEVDAPQAFFIPNSQLKALRREAIEALGEAREAIRPRGGRKPVSVPPPVYPESHLSFLYNVYNEKARAFYHRYGVQLIDAAYEAHEETGEVPVMITKHCLRFSFNLCPKQAKGVTGVRTKVAPMQLVHGDEVLTLKFDCKPCEMHVVGKMKGHILDLPLPGSASSVVGQISPDDLMKTIRRSPQA
;
A
#
# COMPACT_ATOMS: atom_id res chain seq x y z
N MET A 1 -2.79 18.10 12.85
CA MET A 1 -3.46 18.70 11.68
C MET A 1 -3.38 17.67 10.56
N SER A 2 -4.48 17.42 9.85
CA SER A 2 -4.50 16.53 8.68
C SER A 2 -3.53 17.00 7.60
N LEU A 3 -3.21 16.10 6.65
CA LEU A 3 -2.40 16.42 5.49
C LEU A 3 -2.97 17.67 4.75
N PRO A 4 -2.17 18.73 4.51
CA PRO A 4 -2.65 19.93 3.84
C PRO A 4 -3.22 19.64 2.44
N LYS A 5 -4.26 20.38 2.03
CA LYS A 5 -4.94 20.19 0.72
C LYS A 5 -4.05 20.47 -0.50
N HIS A 6 -2.83 20.96 -0.33
CA HIS A 6 -1.87 21.16 -1.43
C HIS A 6 -0.69 20.16 -1.37
N HIS A 7 -0.65 19.28 -0.36
CA HIS A 7 0.40 18.27 -0.24
C HIS A 7 -0.01 16.97 -0.90
N LEU A 8 0.92 16.36 -1.64
CA LEU A 8 0.77 15.00 -2.15
C LEU A 8 1.61 14.04 -1.28
N GLU A 9 0.97 12.98 -0.79
CA GLU A 9 1.57 11.94 0.05
C GLU A 9 1.60 10.61 -0.71
N LEU A 10 2.80 10.06 -0.93
CA LEU A 10 2.97 8.67 -1.37
C LEU A 10 2.99 7.75 -0.15
N LEU A 11 1.96 6.91 0.01
CA LEU A 11 1.81 6.00 1.14
C LEU A 11 2.21 4.57 0.75
N ALA A 12 3.33 4.10 1.26
CA ALA A 12 3.87 2.77 0.97
C ALA A 12 3.55 1.72 2.05
N PRO A 13 3.30 0.45 1.68
CA PRO A 13 3.13 -0.64 2.62
C PRO A 13 4.48 -1.09 3.18
N ALA A 14 4.44 -1.65 4.39
CA ALA A 14 5.55 -2.43 4.91
C ALA A 14 5.05 -3.69 5.62
N ARG A 15 5.72 -4.81 5.33
CA ARG A 15 5.56 -6.05 6.11
C ARG A 15 6.21 -5.91 7.48
N ASP A 16 7.42 -5.32 7.49
CA ASP A 16 8.24 -5.16 8.66
C ASP A 16 8.95 -3.79 8.68
N ALA A 17 9.48 -3.40 9.84
CA ALA A 17 10.15 -2.12 10.03
C ALA A 17 11.34 -1.91 9.07
N SER A 18 12.05 -2.98 8.70
CA SER A 18 13.19 -2.90 7.76
C SER A 18 12.73 -2.49 6.37
N ILE A 19 11.64 -3.08 5.87
CA ILE A 19 11.03 -2.75 4.59
C ILE A 19 10.46 -1.32 4.62
N ALA A 20 9.88 -0.90 5.74
CA ALA A 20 9.36 0.46 5.90
C ALA A 20 10.48 1.51 5.75
N ARG A 21 11.66 1.26 6.32
CA ARG A 21 12.83 2.15 6.15
C ARG A 21 13.25 2.24 4.69
N GLU A 22 13.30 1.12 3.98
CA GLU A 22 13.60 1.11 2.55
C GLU A 22 12.54 1.87 1.74
N ALA A 23 11.25 1.76 2.07
CA ALA A 23 10.20 2.52 1.41
C ALA A 23 10.42 4.03 1.54
N ILE A 24 10.76 4.51 2.74
CA ILE A 24 11.06 5.93 3.01
C ILE A 24 12.27 6.39 2.19
N LEU A 25 13.34 5.60 2.14
CA LEU A 25 14.53 5.89 1.33
C LEU A 25 14.23 5.92 -0.17
N HIS A 26 13.22 5.18 -0.64
CA HIS A 26 12.79 5.15 -2.04
C HIS A 26 11.75 6.23 -2.36
N GLY A 27 11.39 7.09 -1.39
CA GLY A 27 10.58 8.29 -1.60
C GLY A 27 9.16 8.22 -1.05
N ALA A 28 8.81 7.22 -0.23
CA ALA A 28 7.53 7.22 0.48
C ALA A 28 7.46 8.44 1.42
N ASP A 29 6.34 9.17 1.37
CA ASP A 29 6.05 10.26 2.30
C ASP A 29 5.45 9.76 3.61
N ALA A 30 4.78 8.62 3.54
CA ALA A 30 4.27 7.91 4.70
C ALA A 30 4.38 6.39 4.48
N VAL A 31 4.43 5.65 5.58
CA VAL A 31 4.39 4.19 5.57
C VAL A 31 3.25 3.69 6.44
N TYR A 32 2.63 2.57 6.04
CA TYR A 32 1.68 1.88 6.90
C TYR A 32 2.13 0.45 7.20
N ILE A 33 2.02 0.08 8.48
CA ILE A 33 2.53 -1.18 9.05
C ILE A 33 1.51 -1.77 10.05
N GLY A 34 1.60 -3.07 10.30
CA GLY A 34 0.80 -3.73 11.34
C GLY A 34 1.48 -3.65 12.71
N GLY A 35 0.70 -3.43 13.76
CA GLY A 35 1.15 -3.61 15.14
C GLY A 35 1.36 -5.08 15.51
N PRO A 36 1.55 -5.40 16.80
CA PRO A 36 1.65 -6.79 17.26
C PRO A 36 0.33 -7.56 17.15
N SER A 37 -0.79 -6.88 16.89
CA SER A 37 -2.12 -7.47 16.74
C SER A 37 -3.09 -6.52 16.03
N PHE A 38 -4.33 -6.99 15.84
CA PHE A 38 -5.49 -6.22 15.32
C PHE A 38 -5.32 -5.64 13.90
N GLY A 39 -4.29 -6.07 13.16
CA GLY A 39 -4.14 -5.80 11.74
C GLY A 39 -4.83 -6.87 10.89
N ALA A 40 -5.42 -6.48 9.76
CA ALA A 40 -6.08 -7.41 8.82
C ALA A 40 -5.11 -8.32 8.03
N ARG A 41 -3.93 -8.60 8.58
CA ARG A 41 -2.83 -9.37 7.99
C ARG A 41 -2.03 -10.05 9.12
N HIS A 42 -2.51 -11.18 9.60
CA HIS A 42 -1.94 -11.91 10.76
C HIS A 42 -0.46 -12.30 10.61
N ASN A 43 0.08 -12.44 9.40
CA ASN A 43 1.48 -12.82 9.16
C ASN A 43 2.44 -11.61 9.01
N ALA A 44 2.00 -10.39 9.34
CA ALA A 44 2.79 -9.16 9.19
C ALA A 44 2.67 -8.28 10.44
N GLU A 45 2.95 -8.89 11.59
CA GLU A 45 2.95 -8.29 12.92
C GLU A 45 4.32 -7.74 13.28
N ASN A 46 4.35 -6.61 13.98
CA ASN A 46 5.59 -5.95 14.40
C ASN A 46 5.51 -5.56 15.86
N SER A 47 6.62 -5.68 16.59
CA SER A 47 6.66 -5.25 17.98
C SER A 47 6.57 -3.73 18.09
N VAL A 48 6.06 -3.23 19.21
CA VAL A 48 6.05 -1.79 19.52
C VAL A 48 7.46 -1.20 19.50
N ALA A 49 8.47 -1.96 19.92
CA ALA A 49 9.86 -1.54 19.89
C ALA A 49 10.39 -1.35 18.46
N ASP A 50 10.10 -2.27 17.54
CA ASP A 50 10.50 -2.14 16.14
C ASP A 50 9.82 -0.92 15.48
N ILE A 51 8.54 -0.68 15.83
CA ILE A 51 7.81 0.50 15.37
C ILE A 51 8.43 1.78 15.94
N ALA A 52 8.88 1.79 17.20
CA ALA A 52 9.53 2.95 17.79
C ALA A 52 10.83 3.33 17.06
N GLU A 53 11.64 2.34 16.68
CA GLU A 53 12.85 2.58 15.87
C GLU A 53 12.51 3.05 14.45
N LEU A 54 11.44 2.52 13.85
CA LEU A 54 10.93 3.03 12.58
C LEU A 54 10.47 4.49 12.70
N VAL A 55 9.73 4.85 13.74
CA VAL A 55 9.23 6.21 13.97
C VAL A 55 10.39 7.20 14.05
N LYS A 56 11.40 6.90 14.89
CA LYS A 56 12.62 7.72 14.98
C LYS A 56 13.27 7.95 13.62
N PHE A 57 13.40 6.88 12.81
CA PHE A 57 13.99 6.97 11.48
C PHE A 57 13.12 7.77 10.49
N ALA A 58 11.80 7.53 10.48
CA ALA A 58 10.87 8.18 9.56
C ALA A 58 10.79 9.69 9.80
N HIS A 59 10.76 10.09 11.07
CA HIS A 59 10.67 11.50 11.47
C HIS A 59 11.90 12.32 11.07
N LEU A 60 13.07 11.71 10.84
CA LEU A 60 14.23 12.39 10.23
C LEU A 60 13.89 13.03 8.88
N PHE A 61 12.99 12.41 8.10
CA PHE A 61 12.52 12.91 6.81
C PHE A 61 11.14 13.57 6.90
N HIS A 62 10.64 13.84 8.11
CA HIS A 62 9.23 14.21 8.35
C HIS A 62 8.23 13.22 7.73
N ALA A 63 8.67 11.98 7.43
CA ALA A 63 7.80 10.94 6.91
C ALA A 63 6.93 10.36 8.02
N ARG A 64 5.67 10.06 7.72
CA ARG A 64 4.68 9.64 8.72
C ARG A 64 4.57 8.13 8.84
N VAL A 65 4.30 7.64 10.05
CA VAL A 65 4.09 6.21 10.33
C VAL A 65 2.64 5.98 10.74
N PHE A 66 1.93 5.16 9.97
CA PHE A 66 0.55 4.75 10.24
C PHE A 66 0.50 3.30 10.70
N VAL A 67 -0.26 3.01 11.74
CA VAL A 67 -0.44 1.64 12.24
C VAL A 67 -1.87 1.16 12.00
N THR A 68 -2.01 -0.04 11.46
CA THR A 68 -3.33 -0.62 11.19
C THR A 68 -3.92 -1.31 12.42
N ILE A 69 -5.11 -0.88 12.85
CA ILE A 69 -5.99 -1.54 13.82
C ILE A 69 -7.34 -1.73 13.13
N ASN A 70 -7.31 -2.50 12.04
CA ASN A 70 -8.36 -2.54 11.02
C ASN A 70 -9.06 -3.90 10.93
N THR A 71 -9.13 -4.62 12.04
CA THR A 71 -10.01 -5.78 12.20
C THR A 71 -11.27 -5.40 12.98
N ILE A 72 -12.33 -6.22 12.89
CA ILE A 72 -13.40 -6.17 13.89
C ILE A 72 -12.89 -6.72 15.22
N LEU A 73 -13.36 -6.16 16.33
CA LEU A 73 -12.94 -6.54 17.67
C LEU A 73 -14.11 -7.15 18.44
N HIS A 74 -13.82 -8.15 19.26
CA HIS A 74 -14.72 -8.66 20.28
C HIS A 74 -14.58 -7.82 21.57
N ASP A 75 -15.58 -7.88 22.47
CA ASP A 75 -15.62 -7.02 23.67
C ASP A 75 -14.40 -7.20 24.59
N ASP A 76 -13.85 -8.42 24.70
CA ASP A 76 -12.68 -8.72 25.53
C ASP A 76 -11.35 -8.32 24.88
N GLU A 77 -11.35 -7.97 23.59
CA GLU A 77 -10.17 -7.45 22.88
C GLU A 77 -10.02 -5.92 23.02
N LEU A 78 -11.08 -5.23 23.45
CA LEU A 78 -11.14 -3.76 23.47
C LEU A 78 -10.11 -3.12 24.41
N GLU A 79 -9.88 -3.69 25.60
CA GLU A 79 -8.92 -3.13 26.56
C GLU A 79 -7.46 -3.32 26.10
N ALA A 80 -7.16 -4.45 25.47
CA ALA A 80 -5.86 -4.68 24.86
C ALA A 80 -5.62 -3.73 23.67
N ALA A 81 -6.65 -3.51 22.84
CA ALA A 81 -6.59 -2.53 21.76
C ALA A 81 -6.37 -1.11 22.31
N ARG A 82 -7.10 -0.71 23.37
CA ARG A 82 -6.91 0.58 24.04
C ARG A 82 -5.47 0.74 24.54
N THR A 83 -4.95 -0.26 25.24
CA THR A 83 -3.57 -0.24 25.77
C THR A 83 -2.54 -0.09 24.64
N LEU A 84 -2.68 -0.88 23.57
CA LEU A 84 -1.80 -0.77 22.41
C LEU A 84 -1.85 0.64 21.79
N ILE A 85 -3.03 1.24 21.65
CA ILE A 85 -3.16 2.60 21.10
C ILE A 85 -2.40 3.64 21.93
N HIS A 86 -2.46 3.54 23.27
CA HIS A 86 -1.67 4.42 24.15
C HIS A 86 -0.17 4.26 23.91
N GLN A 87 0.33 3.02 23.82
CA GLN A 87 1.74 2.76 23.55
C GLN A 87 2.19 3.29 22.18
N LEU A 88 1.39 3.07 21.14
CA LEU A 88 1.67 3.57 19.79
C LEU A 88 1.75 5.10 19.78
N TYR A 89 0.86 5.77 20.52
CA TYR A 89 0.90 7.22 20.67
C TYR A 89 2.16 7.69 21.42
N GLU A 90 2.53 7.03 22.53
CA GLU A 90 3.72 7.36 23.32
C GLU A 90 5.02 7.29 22.49
N ILE A 91 5.13 6.31 21.61
CA ILE A 91 6.31 6.17 20.72
C ILE A 91 6.26 7.08 19.49
N GLY A 92 5.20 7.87 19.30
CA GLY A 92 5.10 8.87 18.24
C GLY A 92 4.47 8.39 16.93
N VAL A 93 3.67 7.31 16.90
CA VAL A 93 2.89 6.94 15.71
C VAL A 93 1.95 8.08 15.31
N ASP A 94 1.94 8.43 14.02
CA ASP A 94 1.26 9.62 13.53
C ASP A 94 -0.25 9.42 13.32
N ALA A 95 -0.68 8.20 12.99
CA ALA A 95 -2.10 7.87 12.80
C ALA A 95 -2.42 6.39 12.95
N LEU A 96 -3.69 6.09 13.23
CA LEU A 96 -4.25 4.73 13.19
C LEU A 96 -5.18 4.55 11.99
N ILE A 97 -5.09 3.42 11.30
CA ILE A 97 -6.04 3.03 10.26
C ILE A 97 -7.04 2.05 10.89
N VAL A 98 -8.30 2.47 11.03
CA VAL A 98 -9.31 1.78 11.86
C VAL A 98 -10.51 1.33 11.02
N GLN A 99 -11.04 0.15 11.34
CA GLN A 99 -12.31 -0.35 10.80
C GLN A 99 -13.39 -0.37 11.88
N ASP A 100 -13.08 -0.90 13.07
CA ASP A 100 -14.05 -1.06 14.15
C ASP A 100 -14.39 0.27 14.81
N MET A 101 -15.66 0.68 14.74
CA MET A 101 -16.11 1.96 15.29
C MET A 101 -16.08 2.01 16.81
N GLY A 102 -15.94 0.87 17.50
CA GLY A 102 -15.79 0.82 18.95
C GLY A 102 -14.55 1.56 19.44
N ILE A 103 -13.50 1.66 18.62
CA ILE A 103 -12.29 2.46 18.90
C ILE A 103 -12.64 3.94 19.18
N MET A 104 -13.67 4.47 18.52
CA MET A 104 -14.11 5.87 18.69
C MET A 104 -14.84 6.12 20.02
N GLU A 105 -15.16 5.06 20.79
CA GLU A 105 -15.77 5.12 22.12
C GLU A 105 -14.80 4.71 23.25
N LEU A 106 -13.54 4.45 22.92
CA LEU A 106 -12.50 4.14 23.89
C LEU A 106 -11.84 5.41 24.43
N ASP A 107 -11.33 5.33 25.65
CA ASP A 107 -10.46 6.36 26.21
C ASP A 107 -9.05 6.23 25.63
N ILE A 108 -8.83 6.88 24.48
CA ILE A 108 -7.59 6.85 23.70
C ILE A 108 -7.02 8.27 23.51
N PRO A 109 -5.68 8.43 23.50
CA PRO A 109 -4.99 9.72 23.33
C PRO A 109 -5.39 10.40 22.02
N PRO A 110 -5.13 11.71 21.83
CA PRO A 110 -5.59 12.48 20.67
C PRO A 110 -4.81 12.18 19.37
N ILE A 111 -4.61 10.90 19.05
CA ILE A 111 -4.03 10.39 17.81
C ILE A 111 -4.97 10.58 16.62
N GLU A 112 -4.42 10.79 15.43
CA GLU A 112 -5.22 10.82 14.19
C GLU A 112 -5.81 9.46 13.88
N ILE A 113 -7.04 9.45 13.35
CA ILE A 113 -7.76 8.24 12.99
C ILE A 113 -8.17 8.33 11.53
N HIS A 114 -7.76 7.33 10.77
CA HIS A 114 -8.03 7.18 9.34
C HIS A 114 -9.08 6.07 9.17
N ALA A 115 -10.14 6.35 8.41
CA ALA A 115 -11.20 5.38 8.15
C ALA A 115 -10.70 4.37 7.12
N SER A 116 -10.49 3.12 7.54
CA SER A 116 -10.01 2.03 6.67
C SER A 116 -10.91 1.85 5.46
N THR A 117 -10.36 1.33 4.36
CA THR A 117 -11.15 0.92 3.18
C THR A 117 -12.22 -0.12 3.55
N GLN A 118 -12.05 -0.84 4.66
CA GLN A 118 -13.04 -1.78 5.18
C GLN A 118 -14.27 -1.11 5.83
N THR A 119 -14.29 0.22 5.94
CA THR A 119 -15.49 0.98 6.37
C THR A 119 -16.48 1.24 5.23
N ASP A 120 -16.24 0.64 4.05
CA ASP A 120 -17.12 0.67 2.87
C ASP A 120 -17.53 2.08 2.41
N ILE A 121 -16.54 2.96 2.23
CA ILE A 121 -16.74 4.36 1.81
C ILE A 121 -17.00 4.44 0.29
N ARG A 122 -18.20 4.00 -0.13
CA ARG A 122 -18.67 4.01 -1.54
C ARG A 122 -19.69 5.10 -1.85
N THR A 123 -20.17 5.82 -0.85
CA THR A 123 -21.20 6.86 -1.04
C THR A 123 -20.77 8.18 -0.41
N LEU A 124 -21.31 9.27 -0.96
CA LEU A 124 -21.08 10.61 -0.45
C LEU A 124 -21.57 10.74 1.01
N GLU A 125 -22.73 10.17 1.32
CA GLU A 125 -23.34 10.24 2.64
C GLU A 125 -22.47 9.54 3.70
N ARG A 126 -21.87 8.38 3.35
CA ARG A 126 -20.94 7.68 4.24
C ARG A 126 -19.67 8.51 4.46
N ALA A 127 -19.09 9.07 3.40
CA ALA A 127 -17.90 9.91 3.50
C ALA A 127 -18.13 11.14 4.38
N LYS A 128 -19.25 11.86 4.17
CA LYS A 128 -19.66 13.02 4.99
C LYS A 128 -19.88 12.65 6.45
N PHE A 129 -20.49 11.50 6.72
CA PHE A 129 -20.65 11.03 8.09
C PHE A 129 -19.30 10.81 8.77
N LEU A 130 -18.39 10.04 8.16
CA LEU A 130 -17.08 9.72 8.74
C LEU A 130 -16.21 10.97 8.91
N ASP A 131 -16.22 11.87 7.92
CA ASP A 131 -15.57 13.18 8.02
C ASP A 131 -16.01 13.93 9.29
N ARG A 132 -17.32 14.03 9.50
CA ARG A 132 -17.93 14.76 10.63
C ARG A 132 -17.85 14.01 11.95
N ALA A 133 -17.68 12.69 11.91
CA ALA A 133 -17.48 11.85 13.10
C ALA A 133 -16.05 11.91 13.65
N GLY A 134 -15.15 12.69 13.03
CA GLY A 134 -13.80 12.94 13.56
C GLY A 134 -12.69 12.11 12.92
N PHE A 135 -12.91 11.50 11.74
CA PHE A 135 -11.84 10.85 10.98
C PHE A 135 -11.03 11.89 10.20
N SER A 136 -9.71 11.90 10.34
CA SER A 136 -8.82 12.87 9.66
C SER A 136 -8.55 12.53 8.18
N GLN A 137 -8.72 11.26 7.81
CA GLN A 137 -8.47 10.75 6.46
C GLN A 137 -9.46 9.63 6.12
N LEU A 138 -9.93 9.58 4.88
CA LEU A 138 -10.90 8.63 4.38
C LEU A 138 -10.28 7.78 3.28
N VAL A 139 -10.15 6.47 3.52
CA VAL A 139 -9.66 5.54 2.50
C VAL A 139 -10.82 5.10 1.63
N LEU A 140 -10.92 5.73 0.46
CA LEU A 140 -12.02 5.52 -0.47
C LEU A 140 -12.01 4.12 -1.09
N ALA A 141 -13.20 3.66 -1.45
CA ALA A 141 -13.38 2.38 -2.12
C ALA A 141 -12.80 2.41 -3.55
N ARG A 142 -12.17 1.32 -4.00
CA ARG A 142 -11.41 1.26 -5.28
C ARG A 142 -12.31 1.33 -6.51
N GLU A 143 -13.57 1.02 -6.32
CA GLU A 143 -14.65 0.99 -7.30
C GLU A 143 -15.22 2.37 -7.65
N LEU A 144 -14.84 3.43 -6.93
CA LEU A 144 -15.27 4.79 -7.23
C LEU A 144 -14.57 5.33 -8.49
N ASN A 145 -15.33 6.05 -9.30
CA ASN A 145 -14.79 6.80 -10.45
C ASN A 145 -14.33 8.21 -10.06
N LEU A 146 -13.64 8.90 -10.96
CA LEU A 146 -13.12 10.26 -10.72
C LEU A 146 -14.20 11.28 -10.34
N GLN A 147 -15.39 11.19 -10.91
CA GLN A 147 -16.50 12.12 -10.63
C GLN A 147 -17.06 11.89 -9.23
N GLU A 148 -17.21 10.63 -8.82
CA GLU A 148 -17.65 10.26 -7.47
C GLU A 148 -16.62 10.70 -6.42
N ILE A 149 -15.33 10.49 -6.69
CA ILE A 149 -14.23 10.95 -5.82
C ILE A 149 -14.27 12.49 -5.68
N ARG A 150 -14.47 13.21 -6.79
CA ARG A 150 -14.55 14.67 -6.78
C ARG A 150 -15.76 15.18 -5.98
N ALA A 151 -16.93 14.56 -6.18
CA ALA A 151 -18.12 14.90 -5.43
C ALA A 151 -17.94 14.70 -3.92
N ILE A 152 -17.17 13.69 -3.51
CA ILE A 152 -16.79 13.50 -2.10
C ILE A 152 -15.85 14.62 -1.65
N TYR A 153 -14.79 14.90 -2.41
CA TYR A 153 -13.80 15.93 -2.07
C TYR A 153 -14.41 17.31 -1.84
N ASP A 154 -15.41 17.69 -2.63
CA ASP A 154 -16.05 19.00 -2.53
C ASP A 154 -16.91 19.16 -1.25
N GLU A 155 -17.19 18.06 -0.54
CA GLU A 155 -18.15 18.02 0.59
C GLU A 155 -17.51 17.58 1.93
N VAL A 156 -16.20 17.30 1.94
CA VAL A 156 -15.46 16.85 3.14
C VAL A 156 -14.18 17.67 3.35
N ASP A 157 -13.75 17.76 4.60
CA ASP A 157 -12.49 18.40 4.99
C ASP A 157 -11.35 17.39 5.17
N SER A 158 -11.69 16.14 5.45
CA SER A 158 -10.73 15.05 5.63
C SER A 158 -9.99 14.71 4.35
N THR A 159 -8.73 14.31 4.51
CA THR A 159 -7.86 13.89 3.41
C THR A 159 -8.45 12.67 2.70
N LEU A 160 -8.47 12.68 1.37
CA LEU A 160 -8.85 11.51 0.58
C LEU A 160 -7.63 10.66 0.25
N GLU A 161 -7.68 9.40 0.66
CA GLU A 161 -6.71 8.36 0.35
C GLU A 161 -7.31 7.39 -0.69
N PHE A 162 -6.54 7.06 -1.73
CA PHE A 162 -6.97 6.13 -2.78
C PHE A 162 -5.88 5.12 -3.11
N PHE A 163 -6.26 3.85 -3.34
CA PHE A 163 -5.31 2.83 -3.77
C PHE A 163 -4.91 3.05 -5.23
N ILE A 164 -3.61 3.17 -5.48
CA ILE A 164 -3.06 3.38 -6.82
C ILE A 164 -2.38 2.16 -7.43
N HIS A 165 -2.03 1.16 -6.61
CA HIS A 165 -1.29 0.00 -7.08
C HIS A 165 -1.54 -1.25 -6.24
N GLY A 166 -1.34 -2.43 -6.85
CA GLY A 166 -1.29 -3.73 -6.16
C GLY A 166 -2.59 -4.52 -6.21
N ALA A 167 -2.71 -5.57 -5.40
CA ALA A 167 -3.78 -6.56 -5.57
C ALA A 167 -5.19 -5.96 -5.37
N LEU A 168 -6.10 -6.19 -6.33
CA LEU A 168 -7.52 -5.86 -6.19
C LEU A 168 -8.26 -6.96 -5.44
N CYS A 169 -8.98 -6.57 -4.39
CA CYS A 169 -10.05 -7.39 -3.83
C CYS A 169 -11.23 -7.37 -4.82
N VAL A 170 -11.81 -8.53 -5.12
CA VAL A 170 -13.03 -8.59 -5.93
C VAL A 170 -14.22 -8.02 -5.17
N ALA A 171 -14.30 -8.26 -3.86
CA ALA A 171 -15.39 -7.81 -3.01
C ALA A 171 -15.25 -6.33 -2.66
N PHE A 172 -16.39 -5.68 -2.37
CA PHE A 172 -16.37 -4.44 -1.60
C PHE A 172 -15.65 -4.67 -0.28
N SER A 173 -14.76 -3.74 0.06
CA SER A 173 -13.86 -3.93 1.21
C SER A 173 -14.68 -3.89 2.51
N GLY A 174 -14.46 -4.87 3.40
CA GLY A 174 -15.30 -5.07 4.59
C GLY A 174 -16.56 -5.91 4.35
N GLN A 175 -16.94 -6.19 3.09
CA GLN A 175 -18.20 -6.85 2.73
C GLN A 175 -18.00 -8.29 2.22
N CYS A 176 -17.01 -9.01 2.75
CA CYS A 176 -16.63 -10.34 2.29
C CYS A 176 -16.59 -11.35 3.43
N ASN A 177 -17.67 -12.12 3.55
CA ASN A 177 -17.89 -13.13 4.57
C ASN A 177 -17.74 -14.57 4.05
N ILE A 178 -17.46 -14.75 2.74
CA ILE A 178 -17.34 -16.07 2.10
C ILE A 178 -16.31 -16.97 2.80
N SER A 179 -15.20 -16.39 3.25
CA SER A 179 -14.13 -17.12 3.95
C SER A 179 -14.64 -17.66 5.28
N HIS A 180 -15.37 -16.84 6.04
CA HIS A 180 -15.94 -17.22 7.32
C HIS A 180 -17.01 -18.29 7.14
N ALA A 181 -17.94 -18.06 6.21
CA ALA A 181 -19.04 -18.97 5.91
C ALA A 181 -18.56 -20.39 5.54
N GLN A 182 -17.47 -20.51 4.78
CA GLN A 182 -16.99 -21.78 4.25
C GLN A 182 -15.92 -22.47 5.11
N THR A 183 -15.15 -21.71 5.90
CA THR A 183 -13.94 -22.22 6.58
C THR A 183 -13.78 -21.77 8.03
N GLY A 184 -14.61 -20.85 8.53
CA GLY A 184 -14.46 -20.22 9.85
C GLY A 184 -13.35 -19.17 9.94
N ARG A 185 -12.58 -18.96 8.86
CA ARG A 185 -11.52 -17.95 8.78
C ARG A 185 -12.12 -16.61 8.34
N SER A 186 -11.99 -15.55 9.13
CA SER A 186 -12.57 -14.23 8.80
C SER A 186 -11.58 -13.31 8.07
N ALA A 187 -11.99 -12.83 6.89
CA ALA A 187 -11.26 -11.80 6.16
C ALA A 187 -11.30 -10.44 6.89
N ASN A 188 -12.38 -10.13 7.60
CA ASN A 188 -12.53 -8.92 8.42
C ASN A 188 -11.71 -8.98 9.72
N ARG A 189 -11.17 -10.16 10.06
CA ARG A 189 -10.19 -10.38 11.15
C ARG A 189 -8.80 -10.76 10.65
N GLY A 190 -8.51 -10.53 9.36
CA GLY A 190 -7.17 -10.67 8.80
C GLY A 190 -6.73 -12.08 8.42
N ASP A 191 -7.65 -13.04 8.41
CA ASP A 191 -7.41 -14.42 8.00
C ASP A 191 -8.30 -14.82 6.80
N CYS A 192 -8.01 -14.25 5.63
CA CYS A 192 -8.75 -14.55 4.40
C CYS A 192 -8.27 -15.86 3.75
N SER A 193 -9.20 -16.77 3.43
CA SER A 193 -8.93 -18.02 2.72
C SER A 193 -8.59 -17.87 1.23
N GLN A 194 -8.82 -16.68 0.67
CA GLN A 194 -8.71 -16.39 -0.75
C GLN A 194 -9.61 -17.25 -1.65
N ALA A 195 -10.83 -17.57 -1.21
CA ALA A 195 -11.84 -18.27 -2.01
C ALA A 195 -12.02 -17.69 -3.42
N CYS A 196 -11.91 -16.36 -3.58
CA CYS A 196 -11.98 -15.70 -4.88
C CYS A 196 -10.88 -16.11 -5.89
N ARG A 197 -9.82 -16.79 -5.44
CA ARG A 197 -8.72 -17.29 -6.28
C ARG A 197 -8.89 -18.76 -6.67
N LEU A 198 -9.93 -19.46 -6.20
CA LEU A 198 -10.21 -20.85 -6.59
C LEU A 198 -10.76 -20.93 -8.03
N PRO A 199 -10.56 -22.06 -8.73
CA PRO A 199 -11.17 -22.30 -10.04
C PRO A 199 -12.64 -22.68 -9.90
N TYR A 200 -13.53 -21.97 -10.57
CA TYR A 200 -14.98 -22.22 -10.56
C TYR A 200 -15.51 -22.56 -11.94
N THR A 201 -16.55 -23.39 -11.98
CA THR A 201 -17.42 -23.58 -13.14
C THR A 201 -18.64 -22.68 -13.00
N LEU A 202 -18.85 -21.80 -13.97
CA LEU A 202 -20.03 -20.93 -14.05
C LEU A 202 -21.15 -21.61 -14.83
N LYS A 203 -22.32 -21.74 -14.21
CA LYS A 203 -23.53 -22.25 -14.85
C LYS A 203 -24.61 -21.18 -14.90
N ASP A 204 -25.41 -21.18 -15.96
CA ASP A 204 -26.61 -20.35 -16.04
C ASP A 204 -27.82 -20.99 -15.31
N ASP A 205 -28.97 -20.33 -15.38
CA ASP A 205 -30.22 -20.77 -14.77
C ASP A 205 -30.80 -22.07 -15.36
N GLN A 206 -30.31 -22.48 -16.54
CA GLN A 206 -30.66 -23.73 -17.20
C GLN A 206 -29.62 -24.84 -16.93
N GLY A 207 -28.60 -24.56 -16.11
CA GLY A 207 -27.53 -25.50 -15.79
C GLY A 207 -26.47 -25.65 -16.89
N ARG A 208 -26.52 -24.83 -17.95
CA ARG A 208 -25.52 -24.85 -19.03
C ARG A 208 -24.22 -24.22 -18.55
N VAL A 209 -23.09 -24.82 -18.93
CA VAL A 209 -21.76 -24.33 -18.56
C VAL A 209 -21.41 -23.12 -19.43
N VAL A 210 -21.27 -21.96 -18.80
CA VAL A 210 -20.83 -20.71 -19.43
C VAL A 210 -19.30 -20.62 -19.43
N ALA A 211 -18.67 -21.03 -18.33
CA ALA A 211 -17.22 -21.13 -18.22
C ALA A 211 -16.85 -22.31 -17.32
N PHE A 212 -15.81 -23.07 -17.69
CA PHE A 212 -15.41 -24.29 -16.99
C PHE A 212 -14.04 -24.11 -16.33
N GLU A 213 -13.98 -24.35 -15.02
CA GLU A 213 -12.76 -24.32 -14.20
C GLU A 213 -11.87 -23.09 -14.44
N LYS A 214 -12.44 -21.90 -14.24
CA LYS A 214 -11.75 -20.61 -14.39
C LYS A 214 -11.67 -19.86 -13.07
N HIS A 215 -10.67 -18.99 -12.91
CA HIS A 215 -10.53 -18.13 -11.74
C HIS A 215 -11.44 -16.90 -11.84
N LEU A 216 -12.75 -17.13 -11.90
CA LEU A 216 -13.77 -16.15 -12.30
C LEU A 216 -13.89 -14.93 -11.36
N LEU A 217 -13.49 -15.10 -10.11
CA LEU A 217 -13.49 -14.04 -9.09
C LEU A 217 -12.09 -13.46 -8.85
N SER A 218 -11.09 -13.89 -9.61
CA SER A 218 -9.72 -13.40 -9.52
C SER A 218 -9.56 -12.15 -10.38
N MET A 219 -9.20 -11.04 -9.75
CA MET A 219 -8.95 -9.76 -10.43
C MET A 219 -7.49 -9.62 -10.83
N LYS A 220 -7.25 -8.87 -11.91
CA LYS A 220 -5.94 -8.27 -12.21
C LYS A 220 -5.55 -7.28 -11.11
N ASP A 221 -4.29 -6.87 -11.07
CA ASP A 221 -3.83 -5.90 -10.07
C ASP A 221 -4.17 -4.47 -10.50
N ASN A 222 -4.43 -3.61 -9.51
CA ASN A 222 -4.67 -2.19 -9.72
C ASN A 222 -3.39 -1.52 -10.23
N ASN A 223 -3.53 -0.65 -11.24
CA ASN A 223 -2.47 0.23 -11.67
C ASN A 223 -3.07 1.56 -12.16
N GLN A 224 -2.85 2.61 -11.37
CA GLN A 224 -3.34 3.97 -11.64
C GLN A 224 -2.24 4.90 -12.17
N SER A 225 -1.12 4.37 -12.66
CA SER A 225 0.02 5.18 -13.11
C SER A 225 -0.33 6.17 -14.21
N ALA A 226 -1.27 5.81 -15.09
CA ALA A 226 -1.80 6.67 -16.14
C ALA A 226 -2.84 7.70 -15.65
N ASN A 227 -3.34 7.57 -14.42
CA ASN A 227 -4.45 8.37 -13.88
C ASN A 227 -4.03 9.30 -12.74
N LEU A 228 -2.74 9.41 -12.40
CA LEU A 228 -2.28 10.15 -11.23
C LEU A 228 -2.69 11.63 -11.25
N SER A 229 -2.48 12.35 -12.34
CA SER A 229 -2.89 13.76 -12.45
C SER A 229 -4.40 13.92 -12.32
N ALA A 230 -5.18 13.02 -12.94
CA ALA A 230 -6.63 13.05 -12.83
C ALA A 230 -7.11 12.77 -11.40
N LEU A 231 -6.44 11.87 -10.66
CA LEU A 231 -6.71 11.62 -9.25
C LEU A 231 -6.36 12.83 -8.36
N VAL A 232 -5.26 13.53 -8.65
CA VAL A 232 -4.90 14.79 -7.98
C VAL A 232 -6.01 15.83 -8.19
N ASP A 233 -6.48 16.01 -9.43
CA ASP A 233 -7.53 16.97 -9.76
C ASP A 233 -8.89 16.59 -9.14
N ALA A 234 -9.18 15.29 -9.04
CA ALA A 234 -10.36 14.77 -8.34
C ALA A 234 -10.30 14.98 -6.81
N GLY A 235 -9.15 15.35 -6.24
CA GLY A 235 -9.01 15.67 -4.83
C GLY A 235 -8.29 14.62 -3.98
N VAL A 236 -7.74 13.57 -4.59
CA VAL A 236 -6.89 12.60 -3.88
C VAL A 236 -5.61 13.29 -3.43
N ARG A 237 -5.21 13.03 -2.18
CA ARG A 237 -3.98 13.60 -1.58
C ARG A 237 -3.05 12.55 -0.99
N SER A 238 -3.57 11.38 -0.60
CA SER A 238 -2.74 10.23 -0.21
C SER A 238 -2.88 9.09 -1.22
N PHE A 239 -1.77 8.73 -1.85
CA PHE A 239 -1.71 7.73 -2.92
C PHE A 239 -1.15 6.43 -2.35
N LYS A 240 -2.04 5.47 -2.09
CA LYS A 240 -1.70 4.25 -1.36
C LYS A 240 -1.30 3.11 -2.28
N ILE A 241 -0.15 2.52 -1.99
CA ILE A 241 0.29 1.25 -2.59
C ILE A 241 -0.24 0.09 -1.73
N GLU A 242 -0.89 -0.90 -2.34
CA GLU A 242 -1.19 -2.17 -1.66
C GLU A 242 0.06 -3.06 -1.62
N GLY A 243 0.33 -3.72 -0.49
CA GLY A 243 1.36 -4.75 -0.48
C GLY A 243 1.94 -5.11 0.87
N ARG A 244 1.18 -5.12 1.97
CA ARG A 244 1.73 -5.42 3.32
C ARG A 244 2.38 -6.80 3.48
N TYR A 245 2.15 -7.75 2.57
CA TYR A 245 2.84 -9.04 2.53
C TYR A 245 3.96 -9.14 1.49
N LYS A 246 4.19 -8.06 0.74
CA LYS A 246 5.18 -8.04 -0.33
C LYS A 246 6.58 -7.90 0.25
N ASP A 247 7.55 -8.40 -0.51
CA ASP A 247 8.95 -8.32 -0.14
C ASP A 247 9.54 -6.92 -0.39
N VAL A 248 10.78 -6.74 0.04
CA VAL A 248 11.51 -5.49 -0.10
C VAL A 248 11.66 -5.09 -1.58
N SER A 249 11.86 -6.04 -2.50
CA SER A 249 12.05 -5.75 -3.92
C SER A 249 10.79 -5.12 -4.53
N TYR A 250 9.61 -5.64 -4.20
CA TYR A 250 8.34 -5.03 -4.59
C TYR A 250 8.20 -3.60 -4.04
N VAL A 251 8.43 -3.42 -2.74
CA VAL A 251 8.24 -2.12 -2.08
C VAL A 251 9.20 -1.07 -2.64
N LYS A 252 10.49 -1.39 -2.79
CA LYS A 252 11.48 -0.51 -3.42
C LYS A 252 11.07 -0.09 -4.81
N ASN A 253 10.71 -1.08 -5.64
CA ASN A 253 10.36 -0.87 -7.04
C ASN A 253 9.14 0.01 -7.22
N ILE A 254 8.02 -0.37 -6.60
CA ILE A 254 6.75 0.33 -6.77
C ILE A 254 6.80 1.72 -6.14
N THR A 255 7.45 1.87 -4.98
CA THR A 255 7.60 3.19 -4.35
C THR A 255 8.40 4.13 -5.26
N ALA A 256 9.54 3.69 -5.77
CA ALA A 256 10.35 4.49 -6.71
C ALA A 256 9.57 4.84 -7.99
N TYR A 257 8.86 3.87 -8.56
CA TYR A 257 8.05 4.06 -9.78
C TYR A 257 7.01 5.17 -9.65
N TYR A 258 6.28 5.21 -8.52
CA TYR A 258 5.27 6.23 -8.26
C TYR A 258 5.88 7.54 -7.77
N ARG A 259 6.98 7.49 -7.01
CA ARG A 259 7.70 8.70 -6.59
C ARG A 259 8.14 9.53 -7.79
N GLN A 260 8.78 8.89 -8.77
CA GLN A 260 9.24 9.56 -10.00
C GLN A 260 8.09 10.25 -10.76
N ARG A 261 6.89 9.64 -10.78
CA ARG A 261 5.71 10.22 -11.45
C ARG A 261 5.10 11.37 -10.67
N LEU A 262 4.98 11.22 -9.35
CA LEU A 262 4.48 12.29 -8.49
C LEU A 262 5.44 13.50 -8.51
N ASP A 263 6.75 13.26 -8.55
CA ASP A 263 7.74 14.34 -8.70
C ASP A 263 7.62 15.06 -10.04
N GLY A 264 7.31 14.34 -11.13
CA GLY A 264 6.96 14.95 -12.41
C GLY A 264 5.75 15.88 -12.30
N ILE A 265 4.67 15.44 -11.62
CA ILE A 265 3.49 16.28 -11.39
C ILE A 265 3.85 17.52 -10.55
N LEU A 266 4.62 17.35 -9.48
CA LEU A 266 5.04 18.45 -8.60
C LEU A 266 5.92 19.49 -9.34
N ALA A 267 6.75 19.03 -10.27
CA ALA A 267 7.57 19.93 -11.10
C ALA A 267 6.71 20.78 -12.05
N GLU A 268 5.59 20.24 -12.54
CA GLU A 268 4.64 20.96 -13.41
C GLU A 268 3.62 21.81 -12.63
N ARG A 269 3.45 21.56 -11.33
CA ARG A 269 2.40 22.14 -10.48
C ARG A 269 2.99 22.78 -9.22
N PRO A 270 3.49 24.03 -9.30
CA PRO A 270 4.10 24.72 -8.15
C PRO A 270 3.10 25.11 -7.05
N ASP A 271 1.80 24.96 -7.30
CA ASP A 271 0.74 25.07 -6.30
C ASP A 271 0.69 23.87 -5.34
N LEU A 272 1.40 22.79 -5.67
CA LEU A 272 1.47 21.56 -4.88
C LEU A 272 2.84 21.39 -4.22
N ALA A 273 2.88 20.62 -3.14
CA ALA A 273 4.10 20.31 -2.40
C ALA A 273 4.17 18.83 -2.00
N ARG A 274 5.35 18.36 -1.61
CA ARG A 274 5.54 17.04 -1.01
C ARG A 274 5.03 17.04 0.43
N ALA A 275 4.55 15.88 0.88
CA ALA A 275 4.12 15.70 2.26
C ALA A 275 5.29 15.51 3.25
N SER A 276 6.51 15.22 2.76
CA SER A 276 7.69 14.97 3.58
C SER A 276 8.98 15.52 2.96
N SER A 277 10.08 15.53 3.72
CA SER A 277 11.35 16.17 3.37
C SER A 277 12.32 15.26 2.61
N GLY A 278 13.15 15.86 1.78
CA GLY A 278 14.23 15.22 1.05
C GLY A 278 13.83 14.63 -0.30
N ARG A 279 14.83 14.50 -1.16
CA ARG A 279 14.75 13.93 -2.52
C ARG A 279 15.39 12.55 -2.53
N ALA A 280 14.75 11.61 -3.22
CA ALA A 280 15.26 10.25 -3.38
C ALA A 280 15.93 10.11 -4.75
N ASP A 281 17.20 9.73 -4.76
CA ASP A 281 17.92 9.30 -5.95
C ASP A 281 17.84 7.78 -6.05
N HIS A 282 17.43 7.25 -7.20
CA HIS A 282 17.31 5.81 -7.43
C HIS A 282 18.46 5.30 -8.31
N PHE A 283 19.12 4.21 -7.89
CA PHE A 283 20.25 3.59 -8.61
C PHE A 283 19.81 2.38 -9.44
N PHE A 284 18.53 2.33 -9.79
CA PHE A 284 17.91 1.34 -10.66
C PHE A 284 16.76 1.98 -11.43
N VAL A 285 16.33 1.34 -12.51
CA VAL A 285 15.12 1.75 -13.24
C VAL A 285 13.92 0.97 -12.69
N PRO A 286 12.94 1.65 -12.06
CA PRO A 286 11.77 0.98 -11.54
C PRO A 286 10.81 0.58 -12.67
N ASP A 287 10.26 -0.62 -12.57
CA ASP A 287 9.38 -1.23 -13.56
C ASP A 287 8.34 -2.13 -12.87
N PRO A 288 7.05 -1.74 -12.85
CA PRO A 288 6.02 -2.48 -12.14
C PRO A 288 5.81 -3.90 -12.68
N ASP A 289 6.14 -4.15 -13.95
CA ASP A 289 5.94 -5.46 -14.58
C ASP A 289 7.07 -6.47 -14.23
N LYS A 290 8.18 -5.99 -13.63
CA LYS A 290 9.27 -6.85 -13.12
C LYS A 290 9.05 -7.42 -11.73
N THR A 291 8.00 -6.96 -11.04
CA THR A 291 7.61 -7.48 -9.73
C THR A 291 6.23 -8.12 -9.80
N PHE A 292 5.89 -8.94 -8.81
CA PHE A 292 4.68 -9.74 -8.85
C PHE A 292 3.39 -8.92 -9.07
N HIS A 293 2.68 -9.22 -10.16
CA HIS A 293 1.32 -8.75 -10.45
C HIS A 293 0.50 -9.82 -11.19
N ARG A 294 -0.78 -9.58 -11.50
CA ARG A 294 -1.69 -10.51 -12.23
C ARG A 294 -2.19 -9.90 -13.53
N GLY A 295 -1.30 -9.25 -14.27
CA GLY A 295 -1.72 -8.22 -15.21
C GLY A 295 -2.21 -6.97 -14.47
N SER A 296 -2.54 -5.94 -15.23
CA SER A 296 -2.92 -4.63 -14.69
C SER A 296 -4.30 -4.20 -15.16
N THR A 297 -4.98 -3.40 -14.33
CA THR A 297 -6.21 -2.71 -14.65
C THR A 297 -6.30 -1.42 -13.83
N ASP A 298 -6.91 -0.38 -14.38
CA ASP A 298 -7.34 0.81 -13.63
C ASP A 298 -8.72 0.62 -12.99
N TYR A 299 -9.26 -0.60 -13.06
CA TYR A 299 -10.54 -1.04 -12.56
C TYR A 299 -11.72 -0.22 -13.14
N PHE A 300 -12.22 0.77 -12.40
CA PHE A 300 -13.38 1.58 -12.77
C PHE A 300 -13.15 3.09 -12.60
N VAL A 301 -11.91 3.53 -12.43
CA VAL A 301 -11.60 4.97 -12.20
C VAL A 301 -12.06 5.83 -13.38
N THR A 302 -11.90 5.30 -14.61
CA THR A 302 -12.37 5.93 -15.85
C THR A 302 -13.73 5.37 -16.25
N ASP A 303 -13.73 4.15 -16.80
CA ASP A 303 -14.91 3.47 -17.32
C ASP A 303 -14.90 1.97 -16.95
N ARG A 304 -16.06 1.31 -17.10
CA ARG A 304 -16.16 -0.14 -16.92
C ARG A 304 -15.50 -0.89 -18.09
N LYS A 305 -14.49 -1.71 -17.79
CA LYS A 305 -13.79 -2.55 -18.76
C LYS A 305 -14.19 -4.02 -18.66
N ILE A 306 -14.13 -4.74 -19.78
CA ILE A 306 -14.44 -6.19 -19.84
C ILE A 306 -13.28 -7.00 -19.23
N ASP A 307 -12.05 -6.62 -19.55
CA ASP A 307 -10.84 -7.39 -19.25
C ASP A 307 -10.16 -6.97 -17.93
N ILE A 308 -10.92 -7.07 -16.83
CA ILE A 308 -10.48 -6.76 -15.47
C ILE A 308 -10.12 -8.01 -14.65
N GLY A 309 -10.49 -9.19 -15.14
CA GLY A 309 -10.28 -10.47 -14.47
C GLY A 309 -8.98 -11.15 -14.88
N ALA A 310 -8.32 -11.81 -13.93
CA ALA A 310 -7.19 -12.71 -14.16
C ALA A 310 -7.71 -14.18 -14.17
N PHE A 311 -8.55 -14.49 -15.16
CA PHE A 311 -9.32 -15.75 -15.19
C PHE A 311 -8.49 -16.99 -15.52
N ASP A 312 -7.34 -16.82 -16.18
CA ASP A 312 -6.50 -17.92 -16.63
C ASP A 312 -5.49 -18.38 -15.58
N SER A 313 -4.95 -17.47 -14.77
CA SER A 313 -4.08 -17.81 -13.66
C SER A 313 -4.15 -16.76 -12.55
N PRO A 314 -4.22 -17.17 -11.27
CA PRO A 314 -4.10 -16.28 -10.13
C PRO A 314 -2.63 -16.11 -9.72
N THR A 315 -1.66 -16.61 -10.50
CA THR A 315 -0.22 -16.50 -10.20
C THR A 315 0.47 -15.48 -11.11
N PHE A 316 1.68 -15.08 -10.75
CA PHE A 316 2.50 -14.18 -11.58
C PHE A 316 3.23 -14.98 -12.65
N THR A 317 2.82 -14.79 -13.90
CA THR A 317 3.47 -15.37 -15.09
C THR A 317 4.69 -14.59 -15.54
N GLY A 318 4.85 -13.34 -15.12
CA GLY A 318 5.95 -12.49 -15.58
C GLY A 318 5.78 -11.94 -16.98
N LEU A 319 6.84 -11.34 -17.49
CA LEU A 319 6.94 -10.72 -18.81
C LEU A 319 7.16 -11.77 -19.89
N ALA A 320 6.46 -11.66 -21.02
CA ALA A 320 6.75 -12.47 -22.20
C ALA A 320 8.11 -12.04 -22.78
N VAL A 321 9.12 -12.89 -22.68
CA VAL A 321 10.50 -12.58 -23.11
C VAL A 321 10.87 -13.25 -24.42
N GLY A 322 10.11 -14.25 -24.87
CA GLY A 322 10.43 -15.00 -26.06
C GLY A 322 9.64 -16.29 -26.23
N GLU A 323 10.30 -17.31 -26.77
CA GLU A 323 9.71 -18.61 -27.06
C GLU A 323 10.70 -19.77 -26.86
N VAL A 324 10.16 -20.95 -26.58
CA VAL A 324 10.90 -22.21 -26.51
C VAL A 324 10.96 -22.82 -27.91
N LEU A 325 12.16 -22.89 -28.50
CA LEU A 325 12.37 -23.49 -29.81
C LEU A 325 12.45 -25.02 -29.74
N LYS A 326 13.10 -25.54 -28.70
CA LYS A 326 13.31 -26.98 -28.54
C LYS A 326 13.44 -27.36 -27.06
N VAL A 327 12.86 -28.50 -26.70
CA VAL A 327 13.04 -29.13 -25.39
C VAL A 327 13.94 -30.34 -25.52
N GLY A 328 15.11 -30.30 -24.88
CA GLY A 328 16.03 -31.42 -24.76
C GLY A 328 15.75 -32.29 -23.53
N LYS A 329 16.67 -33.20 -23.22
CA LYS A 329 16.55 -34.08 -22.04
C LYS A 329 16.82 -33.33 -20.73
N HIS A 330 17.78 -32.41 -20.77
CA HIS A 330 18.27 -31.65 -19.60
C HIS A 330 18.29 -30.14 -19.86
N ASP A 331 18.05 -29.70 -21.08
CA ASP A 331 18.16 -28.31 -21.52
C ASP A 331 16.99 -27.89 -22.42
N LEU A 332 16.95 -26.59 -22.70
CA LEU A 332 16.01 -25.94 -23.60
C LEU A 332 16.80 -25.08 -24.58
N THR A 333 16.41 -25.06 -25.85
CA THR A 333 16.83 -23.98 -26.76
C THR A 333 15.71 -22.96 -26.79
N VAL A 334 16.02 -21.72 -26.45
CA VAL A 334 15.05 -20.61 -26.39
C VAL A 334 15.50 -19.45 -27.26
N GLN A 335 14.55 -18.68 -27.76
CA GLN A 335 14.79 -17.42 -28.46
C GLN A 335 14.08 -16.31 -27.70
N THR A 336 14.77 -15.20 -27.44
CA THR A 336 14.30 -14.10 -26.60
C THR A 336 14.57 -12.75 -27.24
N ARG A 337 13.76 -11.75 -26.87
CA ARG A 337 13.89 -10.33 -27.27
C ARG A 337 14.58 -9.47 -26.21
N GLU A 338 14.98 -10.10 -25.11
CA GLU A 338 15.73 -9.49 -24.03
C GLU A 338 16.83 -10.47 -23.59
N PRO A 339 17.97 -9.95 -23.10
CA PRO A 339 19.03 -10.81 -22.59
C PRO A 339 18.57 -11.60 -21.36
N LEU A 340 18.94 -12.87 -21.31
CA LEU A 340 18.74 -13.74 -20.15
C LEU A 340 20.02 -13.85 -19.32
N SER A 341 19.86 -14.14 -18.03
CA SER A 341 20.97 -14.34 -17.09
C SER A 341 20.83 -15.61 -16.28
N ASN A 342 21.97 -16.15 -15.82
CA ASN A 342 21.96 -17.22 -14.83
C ASN A 342 21.18 -16.78 -13.61
N GLY A 343 20.34 -17.68 -13.11
CA GLY A 343 19.43 -17.42 -12.03
C GLY A 343 18.14 -16.72 -12.46
N ASP A 344 17.80 -16.52 -13.75
CA ASP A 344 16.46 -16.02 -14.10
C ASP A 344 15.36 -17.03 -13.77
N GLY A 345 14.18 -16.55 -13.38
CA GLY A 345 12.97 -17.34 -13.24
C GLY A 345 12.20 -17.33 -14.55
N LEU A 346 12.08 -18.50 -15.18
CA LEU A 346 11.42 -18.67 -16.46
C LEU A 346 10.22 -19.61 -16.32
N ASN A 347 9.19 -19.40 -17.12
CA ASN A 347 8.03 -20.28 -17.12
C ASN A 347 7.33 -20.30 -18.47
N VAL A 348 6.52 -21.34 -18.65
CA VAL A 348 5.60 -21.50 -19.77
C VAL A 348 4.22 -21.86 -19.23
N LEU A 349 3.17 -21.56 -19.99
CA LEU A 349 1.81 -21.95 -19.65
C LEU A 349 1.45 -23.28 -20.36
N ILE A 350 1.24 -24.36 -19.61
CA ILE A 350 0.83 -25.68 -20.15
C ILE A 350 -0.56 -26.00 -19.61
N LYS A 351 -1.56 -26.11 -20.49
CA LYS A 351 -2.95 -26.39 -20.10
C LYS A 351 -3.46 -25.47 -18.96
N ARG A 352 -3.03 -24.20 -18.95
CA ARG A 352 -3.36 -23.16 -17.94
C ARG A 352 -2.61 -23.28 -16.61
N GLU A 353 -1.71 -24.23 -16.48
CA GLU A 353 -0.78 -24.30 -15.35
C GLU A 353 0.52 -23.59 -15.70
N VAL A 354 1.02 -22.78 -14.76
CA VAL A 354 2.32 -22.12 -14.88
C VAL A 354 3.40 -23.13 -14.51
N VAL A 355 4.17 -23.57 -15.49
CA VAL A 355 5.29 -24.49 -15.30
C VAL A 355 6.58 -23.67 -15.32
N GLY A 356 7.08 -23.37 -14.12
CA GLY A 356 8.27 -22.54 -13.93
C GLY A 356 9.52 -23.33 -13.53
N PHE A 357 10.68 -22.72 -13.77
CA PHE A 357 11.99 -23.21 -13.35
C PHE A 357 12.97 -22.04 -13.16
N ARG A 358 14.08 -22.28 -12.46
CA ARG A 358 15.21 -21.35 -12.38
C ARG A 358 16.22 -21.73 -13.44
N ALA A 359 16.65 -20.78 -14.27
CA ALA A 359 17.68 -21.00 -15.27
C ALA A 359 19.07 -21.07 -14.59
N SER A 360 19.57 -22.27 -14.29
CA SER A 360 20.89 -22.45 -13.65
C SER A 360 22.03 -22.05 -14.59
N VAL A 361 21.92 -22.42 -15.86
CA VAL A 361 22.89 -22.08 -16.91
C VAL A 361 22.15 -21.46 -18.08
N VAL A 362 22.63 -20.32 -18.53
CA VAL A 362 22.19 -19.60 -19.73
C VAL A 362 23.41 -19.44 -20.64
N GLU A 363 23.56 -20.35 -21.60
CA GLU A 363 24.66 -20.36 -22.56
C GLU A 363 24.24 -19.66 -23.86
N PRO A 364 24.87 -18.55 -24.26
CA PRO A 364 24.53 -17.86 -25.50
C PRO A 364 24.93 -18.70 -26.73
N LEU A 365 24.00 -18.86 -27.66
CA LEU A 365 24.22 -19.59 -28.92
C LEU A 365 24.37 -18.64 -30.11
N LYS A 366 23.44 -17.69 -30.24
CA LYS A 366 23.41 -16.74 -31.36
C LYS A 366 22.77 -15.43 -30.91
N GLN A 367 23.28 -14.32 -31.42
CA GLN A 367 22.62 -13.02 -31.38
C GLN A 367 22.45 -12.53 -32.82
N PHE A 368 21.27 -12.00 -33.14
CA PHE A 368 20.98 -11.45 -34.46
C PHE A 368 19.90 -10.38 -34.37
N GLU A 369 19.69 -9.65 -35.46
CA GLU A 369 18.63 -8.66 -35.58
C GLU A 369 17.64 -9.09 -36.66
N GLU A 370 16.35 -8.88 -36.41
CA GLU A 370 15.26 -9.09 -37.36
C GLU A 370 14.29 -7.91 -37.22
N ASP A 371 13.97 -7.25 -38.34
CA ASP A 371 13.16 -6.03 -38.38
C ASP A 371 13.65 -4.90 -37.44
N GLY A 372 14.98 -4.80 -37.26
CA GLY A 372 15.61 -3.81 -36.38
C GLY A 372 15.41 -4.09 -34.88
N GLN A 373 14.92 -5.28 -34.52
CA GLN A 373 14.80 -5.74 -33.14
C GLN A 373 15.88 -6.79 -32.83
N PRO A 374 16.56 -6.69 -31.68
CA PRO A 374 17.56 -7.67 -31.30
C PRO A 374 16.92 -8.97 -30.77
N PHE A 375 17.51 -10.09 -31.17
CA PHE A 375 17.14 -11.43 -30.71
C PHE A 375 18.37 -12.17 -30.18
N TRP A 376 18.14 -12.94 -29.11
CA TRP A 376 19.13 -13.82 -28.51
C TRP A 376 18.60 -15.24 -28.46
N GLN A 377 19.43 -16.20 -28.89
CA GLN A 377 19.20 -17.62 -28.72
C GLN A 377 20.13 -18.17 -27.65
N TYR A 378 19.56 -18.93 -26.72
CA TYR A 378 20.28 -19.53 -25.60
C TYR A 378 20.03 -21.03 -25.52
N ARG A 379 21.03 -21.78 -25.05
CA ARG A 379 20.81 -23.07 -24.39
C ARG A 379 20.63 -22.79 -22.90
N VAL A 380 19.49 -23.18 -22.36
CA VAL A 380 19.12 -22.96 -20.96
C VAL A 380 19.04 -24.29 -20.23
N GLU A 381 19.78 -24.45 -19.15
CA GLU A 381 19.67 -25.59 -18.24
C GLU A 381 18.89 -25.18 -16.99
N PRO A 382 17.69 -25.78 -16.77
CA PRO A 382 16.94 -25.59 -15.54
C PRO A 382 17.67 -26.15 -14.30
N ASN A 383 17.41 -25.57 -13.13
CA ASN A 383 17.79 -26.15 -11.84
C ASN A 383 17.20 -27.55 -11.63
N GLU A 384 15.95 -27.72 -12.06
CA GLU A 384 15.26 -28.99 -12.15
C GLU A 384 14.39 -28.94 -13.40
N MET A 385 14.46 -29.95 -14.26
CA MET A 385 13.64 -30.02 -15.47
C MET A 385 12.22 -30.48 -15.11
N PRO A 386 11.20 -29.61 -15.15
CA PRO A 386 9.84 -30.01 -14.80
C PRO A 386 9.34 -31.07 -15.80
N ALA A 387 8.74 -32.16 -15.30
CA ALA A 387 8.27 -33.25 -16.17
C ALA A 387 7.28 -32.77 -17.25
N ALA A 388 6.48 -31.75 -16.94
CA ALA A 388 5.51 -31.15 -17.84
C ALA A 388 6.17 -30.43 -19.04
N MET A 389 7.42 -29.98 -18.95
CA MET A 389 8.13 -29.31 -20.06
C MET A 389 8.25 -30.20 -21.31
N ARG A 390 8.21 -31.53 -21.14
CA ARG A 390 8.22 -32.48 -22.27
C ARG A 390 6.98 -32.37 -23.17
N GLN A 391 5.92 -31.70 -22.70
CA GLN A 391 4.69 -31.46 -23.47
C GLN A 391 4.74 -30.16 -24.28
N VAL A 392 5.77 -29.33 -24.08
CA VAL A 392 5.92 -28.03 -24.75
C VAL A 392 6.27 -28.26 -26.22
N ARG A 393 5.56 -27.57 -27.11
CA ARG A 393 5.79 -27.61 -28.55
C ARG A 393 6.82 -26.55 -28.95
N PRO A 394 7.49 -26.69 -30.11
CA PRO A 394 8.30 -25.60 -30.66
C PRO A 394 7.49 -24.29 -30.78
N ASN A 395 8.17 -23.17 -30.58
CA ASN A 395 7.64 -21.80 -30.61
C ASN A 395 6.59 -21.51 -29.53
N HIS A 396 6.67 -22.22 -28.40
CA HIS A 396 5.77 -21.98 -27.27
C HIS A 396 6.21 -20.73 -26.50
N PRO A 397 5.31 -19.81 -26.12
CA PRO A 397 5.68 -18.59 -25.40
C PRO A 397 6.43 -18.86 -24.09
N LEU A 398 7.51 -18.12 -23.89
CA LEU A 398 8.36 -18.15 -22.70
C LEU A 398 8.22 -16.83 -21.95
N ASN A 399 7.96 -16.93 -20.65
CA ASN A 399 7.86 -15.77 -19.77
C ASN A 399 8.99 -15.76 -18.73
N ARG A 400 9.40 -14.56 -18.30
CA ARG A 400 10.32 -14.31 -17.20
C ARG A 400 9.56 -13.72 -16.02
N ASN A 401 9.45 -14.48 -14.94
CA ASN A 401 8.81 -14.06 -13.69
C ASN A 401 9.81 -13.73 -12.58
N LEU A 402 11.10 -13.88 -12.85
CA LEU A 402 12.15 -13.30 -12.02
C LEU A 402 13.35 -12.86 -12.86
N ASP A 403 13.64 -11.57 -12.87
CA ASP A 403 14.87 -10.99 -13.41
C ASP A 403 15.93 -10.97 -12.29
N HIS A 404 16.89 -11.89 -12.36
CA HIS A 404 17.82 -12.11 -11.24
C HIS A 404 18.74 -10.93 -11.01
N ASN A 405 19.30 -10.36 -12.08
CA ASN A 405 20.22 -9.25 -11.98
C ASN A 405 19.52 -8.01 -11.44
N TRP A 406 18.32 -7.74 -11.93
CA TRP A 406 17.50 -6.62 -11.44
C TRP A 406 17.10 -6.82 -9.96
N GLN A 407 16.69 -8.03 -9.56
CA GLN A 407 16.39 -8.31 -8.16
C GLN A 407 17.63 -8.14 -7.27
N ASN A 408 18.79 -8.64 -7.70
CA ASN A 408 20.04 -8.50 -6.95
C ASN A 408 20.46 -7.04 -6.78
N ALA A 409 20.18 -6.17 -7.77
CA ALA A 409 20.42 -4.74 -7.64
C ALA A 409 19.59 -4.12 -6.50
N LEU A 410 18.35 -4.58 -6.31
CA LEU A 410 17.46 -4.13 -5.23
C LEU A 410 17.83 -4.69 -3.85
N LEU A 411 18.60 -5.77 -3.77
CA LEU A 411 19.10 -6.30 -2.49
C LEU A 411 20.29 -5.49 -1.94
N LYS A 412 20.89 -4.62 -2.77
CA LYS A 412 21.94 -3.68 -2.37
C LYS A 412 21.34 -2.30 -2.11
N THR A 413 22.19 -1.32 -1.76
CA THR A 413 21.79 0.09 -1.74
C THR A 413 21.32 0.50 -3.13
N SER A 414 20.02 0.71 -3.27
CA SER A 414 19.34 0.98 -4.53
C SER A 414 18.72 2.37 -4.58
N ALA A 415 18.74 3.10 -3.46
CA ALA A 415 18.35 4.50 -3.39
C ALA A 415 19.06 5.19 -2.23
N GLU A 416 19.19 6.51 -2.32
CA GLU A 416 19.53 7.40 -1.21
C GLU A 416 18.50 8.52 -1.14
N ARG A 417 18.13 8.91 0.08
CA ARG A 417 17.27 10.08 0.29
C ARG A 417 18.01 11.12 1.11
N ARG A 418 18.12 12.34 0.57
CA ARG A 418 18.82 13.45 1.22
C ARG A 418 17.99 14.73 1.20
N ILE A 419 18.16 15.53 2.23
CA ILE A 419 17.45 16.79 2.48
C ILE A 419 18.34 17.93 2.01
N GLY A 420 17.76 18.86 1.24
CA GLY A 420 18.46 20.04 0.79
C GLY A 420 18.74 21.00 1.94
N VAL A 421 19.97 21.51 2.02
CA VAL A 421 20.33 22.60 2.94
C VAL A 421 21.04 23.73 2.20
N ARG A 422 20.75 24.95 2.61
CA ARG A 422 21.40 26.17 2.14
C ARG A 422 22.22 26.78 3.26
N TRP A 423 23.47 27.12 2.95
CA TRP A 423 24.42 27.68 3.89
C TRP A 423 24.66 29.16 3.60
N LEU A 424 24.79 29.96 4.66
CA LEU A 424 25.37 31.29 4.62
C LEU A 424 26.48 31.36 5.68
N ALA A 425 27.72 31.57 5.25
CA ALA A 425 28.87 31.76 6.13
C ALA A 425 29.27 33.23 6.16
N LYS A 426 29.28 33.86 7.33
CA LYS A 426 29.75 35.24 7.53
C LYS A 426 31.06 35.23 8.26
N LEU A 427 32.10 35.71 7.60
CA LEU A 427 33.45 35.75 8.17
C LEU A 427 33.87 37.20 8.46
N ARG A 428 34.25 37.46 9.72
CA ARG A 428 34.80 38.72 10.22
C ARG A 428 36.11 38.45 10.98
N ALA A 429 36.77 39.50 11.46
CA ALA A 429 38.06 39.37 12.13
C ALA A 429 37.95 38.64 13.48
N ASP A 430 36.82 38.82 14.16
CA ASP A 430 36.52 38.37 15.51
C ASP A 430 35.57 37.17 15.55
N GLU A 431 34.96 36.80 14.44
CA GLU A 431 33.92 35.77 14.40
C GLU A 431 33.73 35.14 13.01
N LEU A 432 33.44 33.84 13.00
CA LEU A 432 32.85 33.12 11.88
C LEU A 432 31.49 32.59 12.31
N GLU A 433 30.43 33.06 11.65
CA GLU A 433 29.06 32.61 11.86
C GLU A 433 28.63 31.72 10.68
N LEU A 434 28.11 30.53 10.97
CA LEU A 434 27.46 29.68 10.00
C LEU A 434 25.96 29.70 10.23
N HIS A 435 25.20 30.00 9.19
CA HIS A 435 23.77 29.84 9.13
C HIS A 435 23.44 28.67 8.20
N VAL A 436 22.54 27.79 8.62
CA VAL A 436 22.05 26.70 7.78
C VAL A 436 20.53 26.65 7.82
N THR A 437 19.92 26.57 6.63
CA THR A 437 18.48 26.46 6.45
C THR A 437 18.15 25.21 5.66
N SER A 438 17.23 24.38 6.13
CA SER A 438 16.77 23.19 5.40
C SER A 438 15.61 23.50 4.43
N GLU A 439 15.30 22.60 3.50
CA GLU A 439 14.23 22.79 2.49
C GLU A 439 12.83 23.03 3.08
N GLU A 440 12.56 22.53 4.29
CA GLU A 440 11.32 22.80 5.05
C GLU A 440 11.36 24.09 5.89
N GLY A 441 12.47 24.84 5.86
CA GLY A 441 12.61 26.12 6.54
C GLY A 441 13.11 26.05 7.99
N ALA A 442 13.57 24.89 8.48
CA ALA A 442 14.27 24.84 9.75
C ALA A 442 15.60 25.60 9.64
N TYR A 443 15.99 26.29 10.70
CA TYR A 443 17.13 27.18 10.70
C TYR A 443 17.96 26.98 11.95
N ALA A 444 19.28 26.97 11.80
CA ALA A 444 20.22 26.91 12.89
C ALA A 444 21.45 27.78 12.61
N THR A 445 22.12 28.18 13.70
CA THR A 445 23.36 28.96 13.67
C THR A 445 24.43 28.32 14.53
N ALA A 446 25.68 28.42 14.11
CA ALA A 446 26.83 28.09 14.95
C ALA A 446 27.92 29.15 14.76
N THR A 447 28.59 29.52 15.86
CA THR A 447 29.59 30.58 15.90
C THR A 447 30.95 30.05 16.35
N LEU A 448 32.01 30.45 15.65
CA LEU A 448 33.40 30.25 16.07
C LEU A 448 34.03 31.61 16.40
N PRO A 449 34.42 31.86 17.66
CA PRO A 449 35.09 33.09 18.03
C PRO A 449 36.53 33.12 17.50
N GLY A 450 36.95 34.31 17.06
CA GLY A 450 38.31 34.65 16.68
C GLY A 450 39.17 35.11 17.87
N PRO A 451 40.19 35.97 17.65
CA PRO A 451 40.51 36.63 16.39
C PRO A 451 41.15 35.68 15.37
N PHE A 452 40.85 35.87 14.09
CA PHE A 452 41.48 35.14 13.00
C PHE A 452 42.61 35.96 12.37
N GLY A 453 43.73 35.31 12.10
CA GLY A 453 44.86 35.93 11.39
C GLY A 453 44.58 36.08 9.91
N GLU A 454 45.35 36.93 9.22
CA GLU A 454 45.26 37.07 7.77
C GLU A 454 45.57 35.76 7.04
N ALA A 455 44.80 35.47 5.99
CA ALA A 455 45.07 34.32 5.14
C ALA A 455 46.28 34.54 4.24
N LYS A 456 47.14 33.53 4.11
CA LYS A 456 48.28 33.55 3.16
C LYS A 456 47.83 33.58 1.70
N LYS A 457 46.60 33.12 1.41
CA LYS A 457 45.97 33.07 0.09
C LYS A 457 44.52 33.57 0.18
N PRO A 458 44.33 34.89 0.32
CA PRO A 458 43.01 35.52 0.50
C PRO A 458 41.95 35.06 -0.49
N GLU A 459 42.35 34.90 -1.75
CA GLU A 459 41.50 34.53 -2.88
C GLU A 459 40.91 33.11 -2.77
N GLN A 460 41.52 32.23 -1.96
CA GLN A 460 41.09 30.85 -1.80
C GLN A 460 40.14 30.63 -0.62
N VAL A 461 40.05 31.59 0.30
CA VAL A 461 39.29 31.42 1.56
C VAL A 461 37.80 31.16 1.31
N PRO A 462 37.08 31.92 0.46
CA PRO A 462 35.67 31.65 0.22
C PRO A 462 35.42 30.25 -0.37
N GLY A 463 36.24 29.84 -1.34
CA GLY A 463 36.15 28.51 -1.94
C GLY A 463 36.44 27.39 -0.95
N GLN A 464 37.45 27.54 -0.09
CA GLN A 464 37.76 26.55 0.96
C GLN A 464 36.62 26.39 1.96
N ILE A 465 35.97 27.50 2.35
CA ILE A 465 34.80 27.45 3.23
C ILE A 465 33.65 26.74 2.51
N ALA A 466 33.33 27.15 1.28
CA ALA A 466 32.24 26.58 0.50
C ALA A 466 32.42 25.06 0.26
N ASP A 467 33.62 24.63 -0.11
CA ASP A 467 33.95 23.22 -0.32
C ASP A 467 33.76 22.41 0.97
N LEU A 468 34.20 22.94 2.12
CA LEU A 468 34.10 22.24 3.40
C LEU A 468 32.65 22.15 3.88
N LEU A 469 31.85 23.21 3.73
CA LEU A 469 30.42 23.19 4.07
C LEU A 469 29.63 22.24 3.18
N SER A 470 30.01 22.10 1.91
CA SER A 470 29.38 21.16 0.97
C SER A 470 29.66 19.69 1.30
N GLN A 471 30.74 19.38 2.03
CA GLN A 471 31.14 18.01 2.37
C GLN A 471 30.32 17.40 3.53
N LEU A 472 29.05 17.11 3.30
CA LEU A 472 28.12 16.59 4.32
C LEU A 472 28.17 15.06 4.51
N GLY A 473 28.98 14.35 3.72
CA GLY A 473 29.33 12.94 3.95
C GLY A 473 28.14 12.00 4.04
N THR A 474 28.08 11.24 5.14
CA THR A 474 27.04 10.23 5.44
C THR A 474 25.84 10.80 6.20
N THR A 475 25.73 12.12 6.33
CA THR A 475 24.53 12.73 6.90
C THR A 475 23.35 12.59 5.93
N ILE A 476 22.14 12.82 6.43
CA ILE A 476 20.91 12.86 5.63
C ILE A 476 20.80 14.14 4.79
N TYR A 477 21.82 14.99 4.76
CA TYR A 477 21.79 16.30 4.11
C TYR A 477 22.68 16.35 2.87
N HIS A 478 22.32 17.21 1.93
CA HIS A 478 23.18 17.63 0.83
C HIS A 478 23.10 19.16 0.69
N ALA A 479 24.20 19.80 0.30
CA ALA A 479 24.22 21.24 0.11
C ALA A 479 23.58 21.57 -1.25
N GLU A 480 22.53 22.38 -1.23
CA GLU A 480 21.92 22.96 -2.43
C GLU A 480 22.62 24.26 -2.83
N GLU A 481 22.98 25.07 -1.83
CA GLU A 481 23.59 26.38 -2.01
C GLU A 481 24.55 26.67 -0.86
N VAL A 482 25.68 27.31 -1.17
CA VAL A 482 26.62 27.80 -0.16
C VAL A 482 27.06 29.22 -0.51
N GLU A 483 26.60 30.18 0.28
CA GLU A 483 27.01 31.57 0.20
C GLU A 483 28.07 31.89 1.25
N VAL A 484 29.12 32.62 0.86
CA VAL A 484 30.19 33.03 1.76
C VAL A 484 30.38 34.54 1.69
N ASP A 485 29.96 35.23 2.75
CA ASP A 485 30.16 36.66 2.97
C ASP A 485 31.45 36.89 3.78
N ALA A 486 32.55 37.08 3.06
CA ALA A 486 33.89 37.32 3.61
C ALA A 486 34.53 38.56 2.94
N PRO A 487 34.20 39.79 3.38
CA PRO A 487 34.76 41.01 2.80
C PRO A 487 36.28 41.12 3.01
N GLN A 488 36.80 40.44 4.04
CA GLN A 488 38.21 40.27 4.31
C GLN A 488 38.49 38.78 4.51
N ALA A 489 39.62 38.30 3.98
CA ALA A 489 39.96 36.89 3.99
C ALA A 489 40.84 36.54 5.19
N PHE A 490 40.22 35.91 6.19
CA PHE A 490 40.91 35.42 7.37
C PHE A 490 41.19 33.91 7.29
N PHE A 491 42.28 33.47 7.90
CA PHE A 491 42.64 32.07 7.99
C PHE A 491 41.83 31.36 9.07
N ILE A 492 41.04 30.37 8.64
CA ILE A 492 40.31 29.47 9.54
C ILE A 492 40.96 28.09 9.53
N PRO A 493 41.35 27.54 10.69
CA PRO A 493 41.80 26.15 10.77
C PRO A 493 40.70 25.18 10.31
N ASN A 494 41.02 24.32 9.33
CA ASN A 494 40.08 23.32 8.80
C ASN A 494 39.45 22.42 9.87
N SER A 495 40.16 22.11 10.95
CA SER A 495 39.63 21.33 12.07
C SER A 495 38.50 22.06 12.80
N GLN A 496 38.65 23.36 13.03
CA GLN A 496 37.64 24.20 13.68
C GLN A 496 36.43 24.40 12.77
N LEU A 497 36.64 24.65 11.48
CA LEU A 497 35.54 24.77 10.52
C LEU A 497 34.74 23.45 10.37
N LYS A 498 35.41 22.30 10.40
CA LYS A 498 34.72 20.98 10.43
C LYS A 498 33.92 20.76 11.71
N ALA A 499 34.45 21.19 12.85
CA ALA A 499 33.74 21.11 14.13
C ALA A 499 32.50 22.00 14.12
N LEU A 500 32.65 23.25 13.67
CA LEU A 500 31.57 24.23 13.57
C LEU A 500 30.45 23.78 12.62
N ARG A 501 30.81 23.22 11.46
CA ARG A 501 29.84 22.64 10.52
C ARG A 501 29.05 21.49 11.16
N ARG A 502 29.72 20.62 11.93
CA ARG A 502 29.05 19.50 12.61
C ARG A 502 28.06 20.01 13.66
N GLU A 503 28.48 21.00 14.45
CA GLU A 503 27.62 21.68 15.43
C GLU A 503 26.40 22.32 14.77
N ALA A 504 26.58 23.06 13.68
CA ALA A 504 25.47 23.66 12.93
C ALA A 504 24.48 22.60 12.39
N ILE A 505 24.98 21.47 11.89
CA ILE A 505 24.13 20.36 11.41
C ILE A 505 23.39 19.64 12.56
N GLU A 506 24.03 19.50 13.72
CA GLU A 506 23.39 18.93 14.92
C GLU A 506 22.26 19.84 15.41
N ALA A 507 22.55 21.14 15.55
CA ALA A 507 21.54 22.16 15.90
C ALA A 507 20.41 22.23 14.87
N LEU A 508 20.71 22.07 13.57
CA LEU A 508 19.67 21.98 12.54
C LEU A 508 18.79 20.75 12.73
N GLY A 509 19.36 19.61 13.14
CA GLY A 509 18.60 18.41 13.47
C GLY A 509 17.56 18.66 14.56
N GLU A 510 17.96 19.32 15.65
CA GLU A 510 17.05 19.69 16.74
C GLU A 510 15.98 20.69 16.28
N ALA A 511 16.37 21.71 15.50
CA ALA A 511 15.44 22.68 14.92
C ALA A 511 14.40 22.01 14.00
N ARG A 512 14.82 21.02 13.20
CA ARG A 512 13.94 20.26 12.30
C ARG A 512 12.94 19.39 13.06
N GLU A 513 13.35 18.76 14.16
CA GLU A 513 12.42 18.00 15.01
C GLU A 513 11.41 18.93 15.69
N ALA A 514 11.85 20.11 16.14
CA ALA A 514 10.98 21.09 16.79
C ALA A 514 9.87 21.62 15.87
N ILE A 515 10.14 21.76 14.57
CA ILE A 515 9.14 22.23 13.59
C ILE A 515 8.35 21.10 12.91
N ARG A 516 8.64 19.83 13.24
CA ARG A 516 7.99 18.68 12.61
C ARG A 516 6.48 18.77 12.78
N PRO A 517 5.68 18.64 11.70
CA PRO A 517 4.23 18.64 11.82
C PRO A 517 3.75 17.49 12.72
N ARG A 518 2.91 17.81 13.72
CA ARG A 518 2.25 16.82 14.56
C ARG A 518 0.75 16.76 14.29
N GLY A 519 0.29 15.54 14.05
CA GLY A 519 -1.11 15.22 13.87
C GLY A 519 -1.91 15.35 15.17
N GLY A 520 -3.24 15.43 15.05
CA GLY A 520 -4.13 15.40 16.21
C GLY A 520 -5.53 14.95 15.82
N ARG A 521 -6.23 14.30 16.75
CA ARG A 521 -7.61 13.82 16.54
C ARG A 521 -8.49 14.94 16.00
N LYS A 522 -9.12 14.72 14.84
CA LYS A 522 -10.12 15.63 14.29
C LYS A 522 -11.35 15.64 15.21
N PRO A 523 -11.86 16.82 15.60
CA PRO A 523 -13.04 16.89 16.45
C PRO A 523 -14.30 16.43 15.69
N VAL A 524 -15.27 15.91 16.45
CA VAL A 524 -16.63 15.67 15.93
C VAL A 524 -17.28 17.01 15.59
N SER A 525 -18.05 17.07 14.50
CA SER A 525 -18.74 18.29 14.08
C SER A 525 -19.78 18.75 15.10
N VAL A 526 -20.09 20.05 15.09
CA VAL A 526 -21.18 20.65 15.85
C VAL A 526 -22.17 21.31 14.88
N PRO A 527 -23.44 20.85 14.80
CA PRO A 527 -24.03 19.75 15.56
C PRO A 527 -23.41 18.38 15.19
N PRO A 528 -23.54 17.35 16.07
CA PRO A 528 -23.09 16.00 15.75
C PRO A 528 -23.73 15.48 14.45
N PRO A 529 -23.00 14.69 13.65
CA PRO A 529 -23.58 14.10 12.45
C PRO A 529 -24.67 13.07 12.81
N VAL A 530 -25.51 12.74 11.83
CA VAL A 530 -26.48 11.65 11.94
C VAL A 530 -26.07 10.57 10.94
N TYR A 531 -26.09 9.32 11.36
CA TYR A 531 -25.78 8.20 10.48
C TYR A 531 -26.85 8.11 9.36
N PRO A 532 -26.47 7.83 8.10
CA PRO A 532 -27.43 7.86 6.98
C PRO A 532 -28.58 6.84 7.09
N GLU A 533 -28.37 5.74 7.83
CA GLU A 533 -29.30 4.61 7.93
C GLU A 533 -29.77 4.40 9.37
N SER A 534 -31.03 4.02 9.54
CA SER A 534 -31.62 3.71 10.86
C SER A 534 -31.51 2.23 11.25
N HIS A 535 -31.25 1.35 10.28
CA HIS A 535 -31.00 -0.09 10.48
C HIS A 535 -29.70 -0.50 9.79
N LEU A 536 -28.81 -1.14 10.54
CA LEU A 536 -27.58 -1.74 10.04
C LEU A 536 -27.67 -3.25 10.07
N SER A 537 -27.46 -3.89 8.92
CA SER A 537 -27.33 -5.35 8.84
C SER A 537 -25.93 -5.84 9.22
N PHE A 538 -25.72 -7.16 9.21
CA PHE A 538 -24.42 -7.79 9.47
C PHE A 538 -23.26 -7.25 8.61
N LEU A 539 -23.59 -6.64 7.46
CA LEU A 539 -22.64 -6.00 6.53
C LEU A 539 -21.91 -4.80 7.16
N TYR A 540 -22.40 -4.24 8.26
CA TYR A 540 -21.74 -3.14 8.99
C TYR A 540 -20.69 -3.61 9.99
N ASN A 541 -20.49 -4.93 10.12
CA ASN A 541 -19.42 -5.51 10.93
C ASN A 541 -19.45 -5.04 12.40
N VAL A 542 -20.65 -4.83 12.96
CA VAL A 542 -20.80 -4.43 14.37
C VAL A 542 -20.70 -5.66 15.26
N TYR A 543 -19.53 -5.84 15.89
CA TYR A 543 -19.20 -7.08 16.61
C TYR A 543 -19.11 -6.92 18.14
N ASN A 544 -18.94 -5.70 18.64
CA ASN A 544 -18.80 -5.40 20.07
C ASN A 544 -19.75 -4.28 20.52
N GLU A 545 -19.96 -4.16 21.82
CA GLU A 545 -20.89 -3.20 22.41
C GLU A 545 -20.43 -1.75 22.28
N LYS A 546 -19.12 -1.48 22.19
CA LYS A 546 -18.60 -0.12 21.92
C LYS A 546 -18.93 0.32 20.50
N ALA A 547 -18.79 -0.54 19.51
CA ALA A 547 -19.18 -0.26 18.13
C ALA A 547 -20.69 -0.01 18.05
N ARG A 548 -21.49 -0.81 18.75
CA ARG A 548 -22.94 -0.60 18.87
C ARG A 548 -23.28 0.77 19.49
N ALA A 549 -22.61 1.12 20.59
CA ALA A 549 -22.78 2.42 21.25
C ALA A 549 -22.44 3.61 20.32
N PHE A 550 -21.38 3.49 19.51
CA PHE A 550 -21.04 4.50 18.51
C PHE A 550 -22.19 4.77 17.55
N TYR A 551 -22.74 3.73 16.93
CA TYR A 551 -23.82 3.88 15.96
C TYR A 551 -25.11 4.39 16.60
N HIS A 552 -25.46 3.92 17.81
CA HIS A 552 -26.61 4.46 18.56
C HIS A 552 -26.44 5.95 18.90
N ARG A 553 -25.24 6.39 19.28
CA ARG A 553 -24.95 7.82 19.52
C ARG A 553 -25.27 8.69 18.31
N TYR A 554 -25.13 8.14 17.10
CA TYR A 554 -25.41 8.84 15.85
C TYR A 554 -26.77 8.50 15.22
N GLY A 555 -27.71 7.99 16.01
CA GLY A 555 -29.13 7.89 15.63
C GLY A 555 -29.55 6.57 14.99
N VAL A 556 -28.67 5.58 14.92
CA VAL A 556 -29.04 4.24 14.46
C VAL A 556 -29.92 3.55 15.50
N GLN A 557 -31.01 2.91 15.07
CA GLN A 557 -32.01 2.30 15.96
C GLN A 557 -31.86 0.79 16.06
N LEU A 558 -31.68 0.11 14.93
CA LEU A 558 -31.55 -1.35 14.86
C LEU A 558 -30.17 -1.70 14.29
N ILE A 559 -29.50 -2.66 14.91
CA ILE A 559 -28.15 -3.08 14.52
C ILE A 559 -28.05 -4.60 14.68
N ASP A 560 -28.00 -5.30 13.56
CA ASP A 560 -27.75 -6.74 13.53
C ASP A 560 -26.27 -7.01 13.87
N ALA A 561 -25.98 -8.17 14.46
CA ALA A 561 -24.61 -8.55 14.78
C ALA A 561 -23.78 -8.80 13.51
N ALA A 562 -22.47 -8.60 13.61
CA ALA A 562 -21.52 -8.99 12.57
C ALA A 562 -21.70 -10.47 12.18
N TYR A 563 -21.36 -10.82 10.94
CA TYR A 563 -21.54 -12.19 10.44
C TYR A 563 -20.76 -13.22 11.28
N GLU A 564 -19.61 -12.82 11.81
CA GLU A 564 -18.76 -13.61 12.70
C GLU A 564 -19.38 -13.92 14.07
N ALA A 565 -20.48 -13.26 14.46
CA ALA A 565 -21.21 -13.54 15.69
C ALA A 565 -22.11 -14.80 15.61
N HIS A 566 -22.17 -15.44 14.43
CA HIS A 566 -22.95 -16.67 14.20
C HIS A 566 -24.47 -16.53 14.40
N GLU A 567 -25.00 -15.31 14.38
CA GLU A 567 -26.44 -15.04 14.49
C GLU A 567 -27.17 -15.13 13.13
N GLU A 568 -26.46 -14.91 12.02
CA GLU A 568 -27.01 -15.03 10.66
C GLU A 568 -26.88 -16.48 10.14
N THR A 569 -27.97 -17.24 10.25
CA THR A 569 -28.03 -18.66 9.86
C THR A 569 -28.66 -18.90 8.48
N GLY A 570 -29.12 -17.83 7.82
CA GLY A 570 -29.79 -17.87 6.53
C GLY A 570 -28.85 -17.99 5.33
N GLU A 571 -29.47 -18.05 4.15
CA GLU A 571 -28.77 -17.92 2.87
C GLU A 571 -28.75 -16.44 2.47
N VAL A 572 -27.57 -15.80 2.63
CA VAL A 572 -27.38 -14.35 2.49
C VAL A 572 -26.21 -14.02 1.56
N PRO A 573 -26.06 -12.76 1.10
CA PRO A 573 -24.87 -12.33 0.39
C PRO A 573 -23.63 -12.49 1.29
N VAL A 574 -22.75 -13.42 0.93
CA VAL A 574 -21.46 -13.63 1.60
C VAL A 574 -20.31 -12.89 0.90
N MET A 575 -20.56 -12.34 -0.28
CA MET A 575 -19.66 -11.42 -0.98
C MET A 575 -20.48 -10.52 -1.90
N ILE A 576 -20.23 -9.22 -1.83
CA ILE A 576 -20.84 -8.23 -2.72
C ILE A 576 -19.73 -7.59 -3.56
N THR A 577 -19.94 -7.44 -4.86
CA THR A 577 -18.92 -6.92 -5.77
C THR A 577 -19.50 -6.13 -6.96
N LYS A 578 -18.75 -5.13 -7.44
CA LYS A 578 -19.01 -4.43 -8.70
C LYS A 578 -18.50 -5.20 -9.93
N HIS A 579 -17.62 -6.19 -9.75
CA HIS A 579 -17.29 -7.17 -10.79
C HIS A 579 -18.53 -8.01 -11.11
N CYS A 580 -18.85 -8.19 -12.38
CA CYS A 580 -20.09 -8.84 -12.79
C CYS A 580 -19.80 -9.85 -13.89
N LEU A 581 -20.00 -11.15 -13.59
CA LEU A 581 -19.73 -12.21 -14.55
C LEU A 581 -20.68 -12.14 -15.75
N ARG A 582 -21.91 -11.65 -15.59
CA ARG A 582 -22.76 -11.36 -16.74
C ARG A 582 -22.12 -10.33 -17.68
N PHE A 583 -21.48 -9.30 -17.14
CA PHE A 583 -20.76 -8.33 -17.97
C PHE A 583 -19.54 -8.96 -18.65
N SER A 584 -18.72 -9.71 -17.92
CA SER A 584 -17.52 -10.35 -18.46
C SER A 584 -17.80 -11.37 -19.56
N PHE A 585 -18.98 -12.00 -19.56
CA PHE A 585 -19.39 -12.98 -20.58
C PHE A 585 -20.39 -12.43 -21.60
N ASN A 586 -20.51 -11.10 -21.75
CA ASN A 586 -21.43 -10.45 -22.70
C ASN A 586 -22.92 -10.81 -22.50
N LEU A 587 -23.30 -11.12 -21.28
CA LEU A 587 -24.66 -11.42 -20.84
C LEU A 587 -25.30 -10.22 -20.11
N CYS A 588 -24.71 -9.03 -20.14
CA CYS A 588 -25.24 -7.87 -19.39
C CYS A 588 -26.54 -7.35 -20.02
N PRO A 589 -27.64 -7.22 -19.26
CA PRO A 589 -28.89 -6.67 -19.79
C PRO A 589 -28.76 -5.20 -20.21
N LYS A 590 -27.81 -4.44 -19.64
CA LYS A 590 -27.55 -3.04 -20.02
C LYS A 590 -26.83 -2.89 -21.36
N GLN A 591 -26.20 -3.96 -21.87
CA GLN A 591 -25.48 -3.95 -23.15
C GLN A 591 -26.30 -4.51 -24.32
N ALA A 592 -27.48 -5.09 -24.05
CA ALA A 592 -28.32 -5.67 -25.08
C ALA A 592 -28.86 -4.57 -26.03
N LYS A 593 -28.51 -4.67 -27.32
CA LYS A 593 -28.98 -3.74 -28.37
C LYS A 593 -30.52 -3.68 -28.37
N GLY A 594 -31.07 -2.47 -28.38
CA GLY A 594 -32.51 -2.22 -28.50
C GLY A 594 -33.30 -2.22 -27.17
N VAL A 595 -32.64 -2.32 -26.01
CA VAL A 595 -33.32 -2.20 -24.72
C VAL A 595 -33.35 -0.73 -24.28
N THR A 596 -34.52 -0.09 -24.36
CA THR A 596 -34.80 1.19 -23.68
C THR A 596 -35.21 0.90 -22.23
N GLY A 597 -34.30 1.14 -21.29
CA GLY A 597 -34.50 0.94 -19.84
C GLY A 597 -33.61 -0.18 -19.25
N VAL A 598 -33.46 -0.22 -17.93
CA VAL A 598 -32.69 -1.27 -17.24
C VAL A 598 -33.62 -2.45 -16.96
N ARG A 599 -33.44 -3.60 -17.63
CA ARG A 599 -34.01 -4.87 -17.13
C ARG A 599 -33.37 -5.17 -15.78
N THR A 600 -34.10 -4.93 -14.69
CA THR A 600 -33.59 -5.07 -13.31
C THR A 600 -33.64 -6.50 -12.81
N LYS A 601 -34.62 -7.30 -13.25
CA LYS A 601 -34.69 -8.74 -12.94
C LYS A 601 -33.97 -9.55 -14.00
N VAL A 602 -32.87 -10.18 -13.60
CA VAL A 602 -32.16 -11.19 -14.39
C VAL A 602 -32.11 -12.51 -13.63
N ALA A 603 -32.09 -13.60 -14.38
CA ALA A 603 -32.00 -14.93 -13.79
C ALA A 603 -30.66 -15.11 -13.04
N PRO A 604 -30.67 -15.82 -11.90
CA PRO A 604 -29.46 -16.13 -11.14
C PRO A 604 -28.53 -17.05 -11.95
N MET A 605 -27.28 -17.12 -11.52
CA MET A 605 -26.28 -18.06 -12.04
C MET A 605 -25.67 -18.85 -10.89
N GLN A 606 -24.84 -19.86 -11.17
CA GLN A 606 -24.18 -20.65 -10.13
C GLN A 606 -22.67 -20.70 -10.35
N LEU A 607 -21.90 -20.57 -9.27
CA LEU A 607 -20.48 -20.92 -9.22
C LEU A 607 -20.34 -22.26 -8.52
N VAL A 608 -19.63 -23.19 -9.17
CA VAL A 608 -19.39 -24.54 -8.64
C VAL A 608 -17.88 -24.78 -8.51
N HIS A 609 -17.43 -25.20 -7.33
CA HIS A 609 -16.04 -25.62 -7.08
C HIS A 609 -16.03 -26.85 -6.17
N GLY A 610 -15.62 -28.01 -6.70
CA GLY A 610 -15.80 -29.27 -5.99
C GLY A 610 -17.28 -29.49 -5.63
N ASP A 611 -17.55 -29.74 -4.36
CA ASP A 611 -18.91 -29.92 -3.82
C ASP A 611 -19.59 -28.59 -3.41
N GLU A 612 -18.89 -27.47 -3.51
CA GLU A 612 -19.44 -26.15 -3.15
C GLU A 612 -20.22 -25.55 -4.32
N VAL A 613 -21.46 -25.13 -4.04
CA VAL A 613 -22.32 -24.39 -4.98
C VAL A 613 -22.72 -23.06 -4.37
N LEU A 614 -22.36 -21.97 -5.03
CA LEU A 614 -22.72 -20.61 -4.64
C LEU A 614 -23.68 -20.00 -5.66
N THR A 615 -24.73 -19.34 -5.18
CA THR A 615 -25.72 -18.70 -6.05
C THR A 615 -25.30 -17.27 -6.35
N LEU A 616 -25.29 -16.88 -7.61
CA LEU A 616 -25.05 -15.51 -8.05
C LEU A 616 -26.38 -14.80 -8.30
N LYS A 617 -26.65 -13.77 -7.50
CA LYS A 617 -27.74 -12.81 -7.74
C LYS A 617 -27.15 -11.51 -8.28
N PHE A 618 -27.92 -10.79 -9.09
CA PHE A 618 -27.44 -9.57 -9.75
C PHE A 618 -28.41 -8.42 -9.50
N ASP A 619 -27.93 -7.37 -8.85
CA ASP A 619 -28.65 -6.11 -8.76
C ASP A 619 -28.14 -5.16 -9.84
N CYS A 620 -28.89 -5.12 -10.95
CA CYS A 620 -28.50 -4.35 -12.11
C CYS A 620 -28.60 -2.83 -11.87
N LYS A 621 -29.33 -2.35 -10.87
CA LYS A 621 -29.46 -0.89 -10.62
C LYS A 621 -28.15 -0.29 -10.11
N PRO A 622 -27.60 -0.68 -8.93
CA PRO A 622 -26.27 -0.29 -8.47
C PRO A 622 -25.13 -0.98 -9.23
N CYS A 623 -25.45 -1.94 -10.11
CA CYS A 623 -24.50 -2.71 -10.90
C CYS A 623 -23.61 -3.64 -10.06
N GLU A 624 -24.27 -4.39 -9.18
CA GLU A 624 -23.65 -5.30 -8.22
C GLU A 624 -23.96 -6.76 -8.54
N MET A 625 -23.01 -7.63 -8.27
CA MET A 625 -23.18 -9.08 -8.22
C MET A 625 -23.01 -9.52 -6.77
N HIS A 626 -23.99 -10.28 -6.28
CA HIS A 626 -24.04 -10.81 -4.93
C HIS A 626 -23.77 -12.31 -5.03
N VAL A 627 -22.68 -12.76 -4.40
CA VAL A 627 -22.42 -14.18 -4.20
C VAL A 627 -23.12 -14.58 -2.91
N VAL A 628 -24.12 -15.42 -3.06
CA VAL A 628 -25.02 -15.85 -2.00
C VAL A 628 -24.61 -17.25 -1.55
N GLY A 629 -24.53 -17.41 -0.24
CA GLY A 629 -24.17 -18.67 0.41
C GLY A 629 -24.72 -18.73 1.83
N LYS A 630 -24.43 -19.84 2.51
CA LYS A 630 -24.85 -20.10 3.89
C LYS A 630 -23.64 -20.51 4.72
N MET A 631 -23.61 -20.12 6.00
CA MET A 631 -22.61 -20.62 6.95
C MET A 631 -22.74 -22.13 7.12
N LYS A 632 -21.62 -22.86 7.01
CA LYS A 632 -21.64 -24.31 7.21
C LYS A 632 -21.98 -24.67 8.65
N GLY A 633 -22.73 -25.75 8.83
CA GLY A 633 -23.21 -26.17 10.16
C GLY A 633 -22.08 -26.31 11.20
N HIS A 634 -20.99 -26.99 10.84
CA HIS A 634 -19.85 -27.15 11.74
C HIS A 634 -19.12 -25.84 12.11
N ILE A 635 -19.36 -24.74 11.38
CA ILE A 635 -18.82 -23.41 11.71
C ILE A 635 -19.70 -22.72 12.75
N LEU A 636 -21.02 -22.90 12.71
CA LEU A 636 -21.93 -22.40 13.75
C LEU A 636 -21.59 -22.99 15.13
N ASP A 637 -21.11 -24.23 15.14
CA ASP A 637 -20.68 -24.94 16.35
C ASP A 637 -19.26 -24.54 16.82
N LEU A 638 -18.52 -23.77 16.02
CA LEU A 638 -17.21 -23.26 16.46
C LEU A 638 -17.40 -22.22 17.56
N PRO A 639 -16.49 -22.17 18.54
CA PRO A 639 -16.46 -21.08 19.49
C PRO A 639 -16.35 -19.74 18.74
N LEU A 640 -17.05 -18.73 19.26
CA LEU A 640 -16.96 -17.39 18.70
C LEU A 640 -15.49 -16.95 18.70
N PRO A 641 -14.94 -16.43 17.59
CA PRO A 641 -13.57 -15.91 17.56
C PRO A 641 -13.39 -14.84 18.66
N GLY A 642 -12.47 -15.08 19.60
CA GLY A 642 -12.28 -14.26 20.81
C GLY A 642 -12.80 -14.91 22.10
N SER A 643 -13.68 -15.91 22.05
CA SER A 643 -14.03 -16.71 23.23
C SER A 643 -12.82 -17.54 23.69
N ALA A 644 -12.65 -17.73 25.01
CA ALA A 644 -11.46 -18.28 25.68
C ALA A 644 -10.95 -19.66 25.22
N SER A 645 -11.59 -20.30 24.23
CA SER A 645 -11.10 -21.49 23.54
C SER A 645 -10.27 -21.10 22.31
N SER A 646 -8.95 -21.30 22.43
CA SER A 646 -7.94 -21.10 21.39
C SER A 646 -8.34 -21.66 20.01
N VAL A 647 -8.66 -20.78 19.08
CA VAL A 647 -8.62 -21.11 17.64
C VAL A 647 -7.18 -21.01 17.19
N VAL A 648 -6.70 -21.98 16.40
CA VAL A 648 -5.33 -22.04 15.87
C VAL A 648 -5.00 -20.71 15.16
N GLY A 649 -3.99 -19.98 15.65
CA GLY A 649 -3.55 -18.71 15.08
C GLY A 649 -4.04 -17.44 15.81
N GLN A 650 -4.77 -17.57 16.93
CA GLN A 650 -5.09 -16.43 17.80
C GLN A 650 -4.13 -16.38 19.00
N ILE A 651 -3.50 -15.22 19.21
CA ILE A 651 -2.84 -14.87 20.48
C ILE A 651 -3.96 -14.62 21.51
N SER A 652 -3.90 -15.30 22.66
CA SER A 652 -4.87 -15.05 23.75
C SER A 652 -4.75 -13.60 24.27
N PRO A 653 -5.80 -12.98 24.85
CA PRO A 653 -5.66 -11.66 25.46
C PRO A 653 -4.49 -11.57 26.44
N ASP A 654 -4.25 -12.63 27.23
CA ASP A 654 -3.11 -12.72 28.15
C ASP A 654 -1.76 -12.78 27.42
N ASP A 655 -1.66 -13.54 26.33
CA ASP A 655 -0.43 -13.59 25.52
C ASP A 655 -0.22 -12.30 24.72
N LEU A 656 -1.30 -11.62 24.35
CA LEU A 656 -1.25 -10.32 23.69
C LEU A 656 -0.69 -9.27 24.65
N MET A 657 -1.13 -9.29 25.90
CA MET A 657 -0.57 -8.44 26.94
C MET A 657 0.92 -8.72 27.21
N LYS A 658 1.44 -9.91 26.86
CA LYS A 658 2.88 -10.22 26.96
C LYS A 658 3.69 -9.68 25.77
N THR A 659 3.09 -9.57 24.58
CA THR A 659 3.76 -8.94 23.41
C THR A 659 3.77 -7.41 23.53
N ILE A 660 2.75 -6.86 24.19
CA ILE A 660 2.61 -5.47 24.65
C ILE A 660 3.50 -5.27 25.89
N ARG A 661 4.84 -5.20 25.73
CA ARG A 661 5.76 -4.94 26.86
C ARG A 661 5.39 -3.64 27.57
N ARG A 662 5.41 -3.62 28.91
CA ARG A 662 5.32 -2.38 29.70
C ARG A 662 6.47 -1.45 29.31
N SER A 663 6.17 -0.16 29.12
CA SER A 663 7.11 0.88 28.70
C SER A 663 8.44 0.81 29.47
N PRO A 664 9.59 1.17 28.85
CA PRO A 664 10.82 1.37 29.61
C PRO A 664 10.50 2.38 30.71
N GLN A 665 10.80 2.06 31.97
CA GLN A 665 10.76 3.07 33.03
C GLN A 665 11.66 4.24 32.62
N ALA A 666 11.13 5.45 32.85
CA ALA A 666 11.63 6.75 32.43
C ALA A 666 13.13 6.97 32.55
#